data_AF-D5Q7Y8-F1
#
_entry.id   AF-D5Q7Y8-F1
#
_cell.length_a   1.000
_cell.length_b   1.000
_cell.length_c   1.000
_cell.angle_alpha   90.00
_cell.angle_beta   90.00
_cell.angle_gamma   90.00
#
_symmetry.space_group_name_H-M   'P 1'
#
loop_
_entity.id
_entity.type
_entity.pdbx_description
1 polymer ?
#
loop_
_entity_poly.entity_id
_entity_poly.type
_entity_poly.pdbx_seq_one_letter_code
_entity_poly.pdbx_strand_id
1 'polypeptide(L)'
;MFLDRIIMENVGPIDNLDIGFPFNEDGSPKPIIFVGENGKGKSTVLSNIVDSLFEFAKQPYNDITETNKDGTTPYFKVLSWKNTKVGCDYSFSFINFVNGEQNFQYIEKLGNLSFEQCIEKTSGLLNLDNNWGNRKNIKDITKNKEYFEEEFANKSFCFFPPNRYETPHWMNQNIISENLITINDKISGKLNKPIIVQNVTETNIKWLLDIIVDSRADLIQSDLGGWNSEQDLNNIRLLKIARENVEEILSEIVKKDVKFGLNWRNSGGSRFNIIDRSTNSMIIPTLDALSTGESALFNMFSTIIRYSDYGDINKSIKLNEIEGIVIIDEIDLHLHSSIQCDVLPKLIKKFPKVQFIITSHSPLFILGMKDIFKEDGFKIYEMPTGENIGPEEFSEFERSYEYYKRTELFSKDIQDILKSKNGKTLIITEGKTDWKHMKAGLLKLKEQGLYHDLDIEFLEYENDIKMGYNNLINICEAASKLRNNNKVICVFDRDLSDRDLRKVKDENTNYKLWGNNVISMVLPLPDNRVEIDKIMCIEHYYSDEEIKTFYKGRRLFLGDEFNSKLGLHILGDKICQDKNKCGKKSIIDSGCVVCDIKNPEDNIALSKNDFADSILNGVEEFKNISFENFKLVFDLIQILVNE
;
A
#
# COMPACT_ATOMS: atom_id res chain seq x y z
N MET A 1 6.16 -23.19 6.67
CA MET A 1 6.40 -22.40 7.89
C MET A 1 6.25 -20.93 7.54
N PHE A 2 5.30 -20.27 8.19
CA PHE A 2 5.05 -18.84 8.08
C PHE A 2 4.93 -18.25 9.48
N LEU A 3 5.29 -16.99 9.64
CA LEU A 3 5.07 -16.25 10.87
C LEU A 3 3.56 -16.02 11.05
N ASP A 4 3.04 -16.31 12.24
CA ASP A 4 1.61 -16.20 12.56
C ASP A 4 1.35 -15.08 13.56
N ARG A 5 2.16 -14.99 14.62
CA ARG A 5 1.98 -13.98 15.66
C ARG A 5 3.31 -13.60 16.32
N ILE A 6 3.44 -12.34 16.67
CA ILE A 6 4.54 -11.80 17.48
C ILE A 6 4.00 -11.04 18.67
N ILE A 7 4.55 -11.32 19.85
CA ILE A 7 4.20 -10.66 21.11
C ILE A 7 5.49 -10.14 21.73
N MET A 8 5.57 -8.84 22.01
CA MET A 8 6.76 -8.21 22.59
C MET A 8 6.39 -7.26 23.71
N GLU A 9 7.19 -7.23 24.76
CA GLU A 9 6.98 -6.36 25.91
C GLU A 9 8.31 -5.84 26.47
N ASN A 10 8.37 -4.53 26.71
CA ASN A 10 9.55 -3.82 27.21
C ASN A 10 10.82 -4.07 26.38
N VAL A 11 10.70 -4.14 25.05
CA VAL A 11 11.82 -4.38 24.11
C VAL A 11 12.16 -3.07 23.38
N GLY A 12 13.31 -2.48 23.70
CA GLY A 12 13.75 -1.21 23.11
C GLY A 12 12.71 -0.10 23.34
N PRO A 13 12.16 0.52 22.27
CA PRO A 13 11.12 1.55 22.39
C PRO A 13 9.70 0.98 22.56
N ILE A 14 9.52 -0.35 22.49
CA ILE A 14 8.22 -1.03 22.51
C ILE A 14 7.79 -1.31 23.95
N ASP A 15 6.60 -0.83 24.31
CA ASP A 15 5.96 -1.11 25.61
C ASP A 15 5.29 -2.47 25.61
N ASN A 16 4.28 -2.61 24.75
CA ASN A 16 3.53 -3.82 24.52
C ASN A 16 3.16 -3.87 23.04
N LEU A 17 3.32 -5.04 22.42
CA LEU A 17 3.08 -5.26 21.01
C LEU A 17 2.51 -6.66 20.84
N ASP A 18 1.41 -6.76 20.10
CA ASP A 18 0.77 -8.02 19.77
C ASP A 18 0.23 -7.93 18.35
N ILE A 19 0.94 -8.56 17.41
CA ILE A 19 0.65 -8.46 15.98
C ILE A 19 0.41 -9.85 15.41
N GLY A 20 -0.71 -10.00 14.70
CA GLY A 20 -1.02 -11.16 13.87
C GLY A 20 -0.59 -10.97 12.40
N PHE A 21 -0.25 -12.07 11.75
CA PHE A 21 0.17 -12.12 10.35
C PHE A 21 -0.88 -12.89 9.53
N PRO A 22 -1.92 -12.20 9.02
CA PRO A 22 -3.05 -12.86 8.37
C PRO A 22 -2.72 -13.43 6.99
N PHE A 23 -3.53 -14.41 6.59
CA PHE A 23 -3.56 -14.98 5.25
C PHE A 23 -4.77 -14.47 4.46
N ASN A 24 -4.67 -14.52 3.13
CA ASN A 24 -5.78 -14.35 2.20
C ASN A 24 -6.69 -15.58 2.21
N GLU A 25 -7.88 -15.45 1.60
CA GLU A 25 -8.85 -16.57 1.49
C GLU A 25 -8.30 -17.78 0.72
N ASP A 26 -7.36 -17.54 -0.20
CA ASP A 26 -6.67 -18.58 -0.97
C ASP A 26 -5.52 -19.26 -0.19
N GLY A 27 -5.30 -18.87 1.07
CA GLY A 27 -4.23 -19.39 1.92
C GLY A 27 -2.87 -18.75 1.68
N SER A 28 -2.75 -17.73 0.81
CA SER A 28 -1.50 -16.99 0.62
C SER A 28 -1.26 -15.99 1.75
N PRO A 29 -0.01 -15.80 2.23
CA PRO A 29 0.29 -14.83 3.28
C PRO A 29 0.09 -13.39 2.77
N LYS A 30 -0.53 -12.53 3.61
CA LYS A 30 -0.62 -11.09 3.28
C LYS A 30 0.72 -10.41 3.54
N PRO A 31 1.21 -9.53 2.63
CA PRO A 31 2.35 -8.67 2.91
C PRO A 31 2.07 -7.78 4.13
N ILE A 32 3.06 -7.69 5.03
CA ILE A 32 2.99 -6.86 6.22
C ILE A 32 3.98 -5.70 6.09
N ILE A 33 3.51 -4.49 6.35
CA ILE A 33 4.32 -3.27 6.27
C ILE A 33 4.34 -2.59 7.64
N PHE A 34 5.51 -2.53 8.25
CA PHE A 34 5.76 -1.75 9.45
C PHE A 34 6.13 -0.32 9.08
N VAL A 35 5.37 0.63 9.63
CA VAL A 35 5.56 2.06 9.42
C VAL A 35 5.77 2.79 10.74
N GLY A 36 6.23 4.03 10.67
CA GLY A 36 6.45 4.90 11.83
C GLY A 36 7.76 5.66 11.73
N GLU A 37 8.00 6.60 12.65
CA GLU A 37 9.21 7.42 12.65
C GLU A 37 10.49 6.61 12.95
N ASN A 38 11.64 7.24 12.72
CA ASN A 38 12.94 6.67 13.09
C ASN A 38 13.01 6.45 14.61
N GLY A 39 13.51 5.28 15.03
CA GLY A 39 13.66 4.94 16.44
C GLY A 39 12.39 4.43 17.14
N LYS A 40 11.28 4.21 16.43
CA LYS A 40 10.04 3.65 17.00
C LYS A 40 9.99 2.12 17.09
N GLY A 41 11.08 1.42 16.79
CA GLY A 41 11.19 -0.04 17.02
C GLY A 41 10.94 -0.94 15.81
N LYS A 42 10.81 -0.39 14.60
CA LYS A 42 10.70 -1.16 13.34
C LYS A 42 11.81 -2.21 13.19
N SER A 43 13.07 -1.77 13.18
CA SER A 43 14.23 -2.68 13.10
C SER A 43 14.35 -3.58 14.34
N THR A 44 13.80 -3.17 15.49
CA THR A 44 13.74 -4.02 16.70
C THR A 44 12.84 -5.23 16.46
N VAL A 45 11.63 -5.04 15.92
CA VAL A 45 10.73 -6.15 15.54
C VAL A 45 11.41 -7.06 14.52
N LEU A 46 11.94 -6.49 13.43
CA LEU A 46 12.62 -7.27 12.40
C LEU A 46 13.79 -8.09 12.97
N SER A 47 14.61 -7.49 13.84
CA SER A 47 15.75 -8.18 14.44
C SER A 47 15.36 -9.40 15.28
N ASN A 48 14.20 -9.39 15.94
CA ASN A 48 13.70 -10.54 16.69
C ASN A 48 13.23 -11.66 15.75
N ILE A 49 12.53 -11.30 14.68
CA ILE A 49 12.09 -12.26 13.65
C ILE A 49 13.32 -12.89 12.99
N VAL A 50 14.31 -12.09 12.59
CA VAL A 50 15.55 -12.59 12.00
C VAL A 50 16.31 -13.49 12.98
N ASP A 51 16.44 -13.10 14.26
CA ASP A 51 17.09 -13.95 15.28
C ASP A 51 16.41 -15.32 15.40
N SER A 52 15.08 -15.38 15.37
CA SER A 52 14.37 -16.66 15.40
C SER A 52 14.69 -17.56 14.20
N LEU A 53 14.79 -16.99 12.99
CA LEU A 53 15.18 -17.75 11.79
C LEU A 53 16.62 -18.28 11.90
N PHE A 54 17.53 -17.48 12.44
CA PHE A 54 18.91 -17.92 12.71
C PHE A 54 18.95 -19.08 13.69
N GLU A 55 18.21 -19.00 14.79
CA GLU A 55 18.20 -20.05 15.81
C GLU A 55 17.55 -21.35 15.30
N PHE A 56 16.52 -21.27 14.44
CA PHE A 56 15.99 -22.46 13.75
C PHE A 56 16.99 -23.06 12.75
N ALA A 57 17.63 -22.24 11.91
CA ALA A 57 18.56 -22.72 10.89
C ALA A 57 19.86 -23.33 11.46
N LYS A 58 20.30 -22.88 12.64
CA LYS A 58 21.46 -23.44 13.36
C LYS A 58 21.28 -24.88 13.81
N GLN A 59 20.05 -25.39 13.90
CA GLN A 59 19.82 -26.77 14.31
C GLN A 59 20.38 -27.78 13.28
N PRO A 60 20.06 -27.64 11.97
CA PRO A 60 20.64 -28.49 10.93
C PRO A 60 21.97 -28.02 10.33
N TYR A 61 22.26 -26.71 10.33
CA TYR A 61 23.36 -26.15 9.53
C TYR A 61 24.46 -25.46 10.35
N ASN A 62 25.70 -25.65 9.92
CA ASN A 62 26.90 -25.13 10.60
C ASN A 62 27.45 -23.84 9.97
N ASP A 63 26.99 -23.46 8.79
CA ASP A 63 27.46 -22.30 8.01
C ASP A 63 26.58 -21.04 8.17
N ILE A 64 25.58 -21.09 9.04
CA ILE A 64 24.67 -19.96 9.30
C ILE A 64 25.39 -18.80 10.02
N THR A 65 26.32 -19.13 10.92
CA THR A 65 27.16 -18.16 11.62
C THR A 65 28.60 -18.66 11.67
N GLU A 66 29.58 -17.79 11.50
CA GLU A 66 30.98 -18.17 11.66
C GLU A 66 31.25 -18.73 13.06
N THR A 67 31.64 -20.00 13.14
CA THR A 67 32.05 -20.62 14.39
C THR A 67 33.24 -19.87 14.99
N ASN A 68 33.12 -19.48 16.25
CA ASN A 68 34.25 -18.92 16.99
C ASN A 68 35.41 -19.92 17.04
N LYS A 69 36.63 -19.44 17.29
CA LYS A 69 37.82 -20.28 17.47
C LYS A 69 37.66 -21.36 18.56
N ASP A 70 36.74 -21.13 19.50
CA ASP A 70 36.41 -22.03 20.61
C ASP A 70 35.30 -23.05 20.27
N GLY A 71 34.83 -23.10 19.01
CA GLY A 71 33.81 -24.03 18.54
C GLY A 71 32.36 -23.65 18.86
N THR A 72 32.13 -22.47 19.47
CA THR A 72 30.79 -21.94 19.73
C THR A 72 30.26 -21.14 18.55
N THR A 73 28.98 -21.29 18.21
CA THR A 73 28.30 -20.46 17.21
C THR A 73 27.76 -19.19 17.88
N PRO A 74 28.13 -17.98 17.40
CA PRO A 74 27.66 -16.74 18.00
C PRO A 74 26.15 -16.55 17.81
N TYR A 75 25.49 -15.94 18.79
CA TYR A 75 24.10 -15.51 18.64
C TYR A 75 24.01 -14.36 17.64
N PHE A 76 22.99 -14.39 16.77
CA PHE A 76 22.73 -13.26 15.87
C PHE A 76 22.35 -12.01 16.68
N LYS A 77 21.45 -12.16 17.64
CA LYS A 77 21.11 -11.13 18.63
C LYS A 77 21.57 -11.54 20.03
N VAL A 78 22.47 -10.75 20.62
CA VAL A 78 22.96 -10.97 21.99
C VAL A 78 21.88 -10.55 23.00
N LEU A 79 21.60 -11.43 23.96
CA LEU A 79 20.79 -11.14 25.14
C LEU A 79 21.45 -10.00 25.94
N SER A 80 20.88 -8.81 25.87
CA SER A 80 21.48 -7.61 26.47
C SER A 80 20.43 -6.71 27.07
N TRP A 81 20.69 -6.22 28.29
CA TRP A 81 19.90 -5.18 28.94
C TRP A 81 19.84 -3.87 28.13
N LYS A 82 20.78 -3.65 27.20
CA LYS A 82 20.70 -2.52 26.25
C LYS A 82 19.48 -2.60 25.33
N ASN A 83 18.93 -3.80 25.14
CA ASN A 83 17.73 -4.03 24.33
C ASN A 83 16.45 -3.96 25.17
N THR A 84 16.56 -3.78 26.49
CA THR A 84 15.42 -3.64 27.40
C THR A 84 15.06 -2.17 27.52
N LYS A 85 13.75 -1.87 27.58
CA LYS A 85 13.27 -0.51 27.79
C LYS A 85 13.82 0.07 29.11
N VAL A 86 14.30 1.30 29.07
CA VAL A 86 14.89 1.97 30.24
C VAL A 86 13.87 2.03 31.38
N GLY A 87 14.27 1.57 32.57
CA GLY A 87 13.42 1.54 33.77
C GLY A 87 12.57 0.28 33.93
N CYS A 88 12.68 -0.70 33.03
CA CYS A 88 11.98 -1.98 33.14
C CYS A 88 12.89 -3.09 33.68
N ASP A 89 12.35 -3.93 34.56
CA ASP A 89 13.08 -5.03 35.21
C ASP A 89 13.07 -6.35 34.40
N TYR A 90 12.37 -6.37 33.27
CA TYR A 90 12.30 -7.49 32.34
C TYR A 90 12.09 -7.04 30.90
N SER A 91 12.36 -7.95 29.97
CA SER A 91 12.03 -7.84 28.55
C SER A 91 11.57 -9.20 28.04
N PHE A 92 10.57 -9.21 27.18
CA PHE A 92 9.92 -10.42 26.70
C PHE A 92 9.61 -10.29 25.20
N SER A 93 9.93 -11.35 24.44
CA SER A 93 9.61 -11.48 23.02
C SER A 93 9.24 -12.92 22.74
N PHE A 94 8.07 -13.13 22.15
CA PHE A 94 7.55 -14.44 21.77
C PHE A 94 7.10 -14.37 20.31
N ILE A 95 7.46 -15.39 19.56
CA ILE A 95 7.16 -15.50 18.14
C ILE A 95 6.61 -16.89 17.87
N ASN A 96 5.44 -16.96 17.24
CA ASN A 96 4.81 -18.20 16.80
C ASN A 96 4.82 -18.29 15.28
N PHE A 97 5.34 -19.39 14.76
CA PHE A 97 5.27 -19.77 13.35
C PHE A 97 4.37 -20.98 13.17
N VAL A 98 3.67 -21.04 12.06
CA VAL A 98 2.73 -22.12 11.71
C VAL A 98 3.09 -22.80 10.41
N ASN A 99 2.85 -24.11 10.32
CA ASN A 99 2.80 -24.84 9.06
C ASN A 99 1.72 -25.93 9.15
N GLY A 100 0.55 -25.66 8.57
CA GLY A 100 -0.63 -26.50 8.79
C GLY A 100 -1.00 -26.52 10.27
N GLU A 101 -1.02 -27.70 10.88
CA GLU A 101 -1.33 -27.88 12.32
C GLU A 101 -0.10 -27.75 13.24
N GLN A 102 1.11 -27.67 12.68
CA GLN A 102 2.35 -27.60 13.46
C GLN A 102 2.68 -26.16 13.84
N ASN A 103 3.08 -25.96 15.11
CA ASN A 103 3.57 -24.69 15.64
C ASN A 103 5.06 -24.75 15.94
N PHE A 104 5.80 -23.71 15.57
CA PHE A 104 7.22 -23.53 15.89
C PHE A 104 7.38 -22.21 16.63
N GLN A 105 7.92 -22.29 17.85
CA GLN A 105 7.92 -21.20 18.80
C GLN A 105 9.34 -20.73 19.07
N TYR A 106 9.49 -19.43 19.24
CA TYR A 106 10.70 -18.78 19.69
C TYR A 106 10.34 -17.88 20.88
N ILE A 107 11.18 -17.90 21.92
CA ILE A 107 11.02 -17.05 23.09
C ILE A 107 12.36 -16.47 23.52
N GLU A 108 12.38 -15.17 23.74
CA GLU A 108 13.47 -14.41 24.33
C GLU A 108 12.94 -13.72 25.61
N LYS A 109 13.59 -13.98 26.73
CA LYS A 109 13.21 -13.43 28.03
C LYS A 109 14.43 -12.98 28.82
N LEU A 110 14.38 -11.76 29.33
CA LEU A 110 15.40 -11.15 30.19
C LEU A 110 14.78 -10.72 31.51
N GLY A 111 15.53 -10.83 32.60
CA GLY A 111 15.12 -10.27 33.90
C GLY A 111 14.12 -11.11 34.67
N ASN A 112 13.28 -10.47 35.49
CA ASN A 112 12.39 -11.14 36.45
C ASN A 112 10.98 -11.36 35.87
N LEU A 113 10.78 -12.50 35.20
CA LEU A 113 9.47 -12.92 34.66
C LEU A 113 9.33 -14.44 34.84
N SER A 114 8.20 -14.88 35.38
CA SER A 114 7.90 -16.31 35.58
C SER A 114 7.33 -16.96 34.32
N PHE A 115 7.44 -18.28 34.23
CA PHE A 115 6.90 -19.04 33.09
C PHE A 115 5.36 -18.92 32.99
N GLU A 116 4.65 -18.95 34.11
CA GLU A 116 3.19 -18.74 34.16
C GLU A 116 2.79 -17.38 33.60
N GLN A 117 3.53 -16.31 33.96
CA GLN A 117 3.31 -14.98 33.39
C GLN A 117 3.58 -14.93 31.88
N CYS A 118 4.57 -15.68 31.38
CA CYS A 118 4.80 -15.79 29.94
C CYS A 118 3.63 -16.49 29.23
N ILE A 119 3.04 -17.53 29.83
CA ILE A 119 1.85 -18.21 29.28
C ILE A 119 0.66 -17.24 29.24
N GLU A 120 0.41 -16.52 30.32
CA GLU A 120 -0.68 -15.52 30.37
C GLU A 120 -0.49 -14.45 29.29
N LYS A 121 0.72 -13.91 29.15
CA LYS A 121 1.06 -12.90 28.14
C LYS A 121 0.93 -13.40 26.71
N THR A 122 1.09 -14.70 26.48
CA THR A 122 0.91 -15.33 25.17
C THR A 122 -0.51 -15.85 24.94
N SER A 123 -1.46 -15.51 25.82
CA SER A 123 -2.84 -16.02 25.77
C SER A 123 -2.92 -17.56 25.73
N GLY A 124 -1.97 -18.24 26.37
CA GLY A 124 -1.90 -19.71 26.39
C GLY A 124 -1.24 -20.35 25.16
N LEU A 125 -0.70 -19.58 24.21
CA LEU A 125 -0.05 -20.12 23.02
C LEU A 125 1.29 -20.81 23.32
N LEU A 126 2.03 -20.35 24.33
CA LEU A 126 3.35 -20.89 24.67
C LEU A 126 3.25 -22.36 25.12
N ASN A 127 3.91 -23.25 24.39
CA ASN A 127 3.90 -24.70 24.61
C ASN A 127 5.31 -25.30 24.44
N LEU A 128 6.32 -24.68 25.07
CA LEU A 128 7.68 -25.22 25.14
C LEU A 128 7.87 -26.02 26.42
N ASP A 129 8.54 -27.18 26.32
CA ASP A 129 8.81 -28.12 27.42
C ASP A 129 9.80 -27.54 28.43
N ASN A 130 9.40 -26.56 29.24
CA ASN A 130 10.30 -25.94 30.18
C ASN A 130 9.60 -25.19 31.30
N ASN A 131 10.00 -25.46 32.56
CA ASN A 131 9.60 -24.66 33.71
C ASN A 131 10.84 -23.91 34.25
N TRP A 132 11.03 -22.67 33.81
CA TRP A 132 12.22 -21.89 34.15
C TRP A 132 12.05 -21.04 35.41
N GLY A 133 13.14 -20.83 36.15
CA GLY A 133 13.14 -19.94 37.31
C GLY A 133 13.05 -18.46 36.95
N ASN A 134 12.34 -17.67 37.78
CA ASN A 134 11.94 -16.29 37.49
C ASN A 134 13.08 -15.33 37.08
N ARG A 135 14.32 -15.53 37.54
CA ARG A 135 15.45 -14.62 37.27
C ARG A 135 16.41 -15.07 36.17
N LYS A 136 16.18 -16.22 35.53
CA LYS A 136 17.06 -16.68 34.45
C LYS A 136 16.75 -15.90 33.17
N ASN A 137 17.80 -15.52 32.44
CA ASN A 137 17.69 -15.06 31.06
C ASN A 137 17.60 -16.28 30.15
N ILE A 138 16.73 -16.21 29.15
CA ILE A 138 16.28 -17.38 28.41
C ILE A 138 16.16 -17.01 26.94
N LYS A 139 16.69 -17.89 26.11
CA LYS A 139 16.39 -17.95 24.69
C LYS A 139 16.11 -19.41 24.39
N ASP A 140 14.90 -19.74 23.96
CA ASP A 140 14.51 -21.11 23.66
C ASP A 140 13.66 -21.17 22.38
N ILE A 141 13.69 -22.34 21.74
CA ILE A 141 13.06 -22.56 20.45
C ILE A 141 12.48 -23.97 20.35
N THR A 142 11.48 -24.16 19.49
CA THR A 142 11.04 -25.50 19.10
C THR A 142 12.18 -26.27 18.43
N LYS A 143 12.42 -27.51 18.89
CA LYS A 143 13.49 -28.38 18.41
C LYS A 143 12.95 -29.40 17.43
N ASN A 144 13.32 -29.28 16.16
CA ASN A 144 12.99 -30.26 15.12
C ASN A 144 13.98 -30.16 13.96
N LYS A 145 15.15 -30.79 14.13
CA LYS A 145 16.27 -30.68 13.19
C LYS A 145 15.90 -31.13 11.78
N GLU A 146 15.24 -32.28 11.64
CA GLU A 146 14.87 -32.86 10.34
C GLU A 146 13.91 -31.95 9.57
N TYR A 147 12.90 -31.41 10.26
CA TYR A 147 11.95 -30.47 9.66
C TYR A 147 12.65 -29.19 9.19
N PHE A 148 13.50 -28.57 10.02
CA PHE A 148 14.19 -27.34 9.63
C PHE A 148 15.21 -27.57 8.52
N GLU A 149 15.81 -28.75 8.42
CA GLU A 149 16.69 -29.09 7.30
C GLU A 149 15.93 -29.08 5.96
N GLU A 150 14.75 -29.71 5.91
CA GLU A 150 13.95 -29.68 4.68
C GLU A 150 13.38 -28.28 4.38
N GLU A 151 12.88 -27.59 5.40
CA GLU A 151 12.20 -26.31 5.25
C GLU A 151 13.14 -25.23 4.69
N PHE A 152 14.34 -25.06 5.26
CA PHE A 152 15.32 -24.06 4.80
C PHE A 152 16.01 -24.48 3.49
N ALA A 153 16.16 -25.78 3.21
CA ALA A 153 16.70 -26.25 1.94
C ALA A 153 15.76 -25.94 0.76
N ASN A 154 14.45 -25.99 0.96
CA ASN A 154 13.47 -25.90 -0.13
C ASN A 154 12.82 -24.52 -0.30
N LYS A 155 12.88 -23.64 0.69
CA LYS A 155 12.19 -22.33 0.69
C LYS A 155 13.16 -21.16 0.79
N SER A 156 12.66 -19.97 0.45
CA SER A 156 13.45 -18.73 0.43
C SER A 156 13.32 -17.98 1.76
N PHE A 157 14.31 -18.12 2.64
CA PHE A 157 14.44 -17.33 3.87
C PHE A 157 15.53 -16.28 3.72
N CYS A 158 15.13 -15.01 3.64
CA CYS A 158 16.07 -13.91 3.38
C CYS A 158 15.75 -12.70 4.26
N PHE A 159 16.79 -12.01 4.72
CA PHE A 159 16.74 -10.71 5.34
C PHE A 159 17.62 -9.73 4.57
N PHE A 160 17.01 -8.63 4.10
CA PHE A 160 17.67 -7.54 3.41
C PHE A 160 17.79 -6.34 4.36
N PRO A 161 18.97 -6.08 4.94
CA PRO A 161 19.18 -4.95 5.85
C PRO A 161 19.22 -3.60 5.10
N PRO A 162 19.23 -2.46 5.81
CA PRO A 162 19.36 -1.14 5.19
C PRO A 162 20.71 -0.99 4.47
N ASN A 163 21.78 -1.50 5.09
CA ASN A 163 23.15 -1.47 4.55
C ASN A 163 23.41 -2.56 3.50
N ARG A 164 22.44 -2.86 2.63
CA ARG A 164 22.56 -3.83 1.52
C ARG A 164 23.44 -3.32 0.37
N TYR A 165 24.50 -2.58 0.68
CA TYR A 165 25.43 -2.00 -0.28
C TYR A 165 25.91 -3.06 -1.26
N GLU A 166 25.92 -2.69 -2.53
CA GLU A 166 26.65 -3.39 -3.58
C GLU A 166 27.99 -2.66 -3.73
N THR A 167 29.08 -3.41 -3.84
CA THR A 167 30.40 -2.82 -4.08
C THR A 167 30.39 -2.02 -5.38
N PRO A 168 30.69 -0.70 -5.36
CA PRO A 168 30.68 0.11 -6.56
C PRO A 168 31.70 -0.41 -7.59
N HIS A 169 31.35 -0.37 -8.87
CA HIS A 169 32.20 -0.86 -9.98
C HIS A 169 33.61 -0.23 -10.03
N TRP A 170 33.78 1.00 -9.51
CA TRP A 170 35.10 1.66 -9.47
C TRP A 170 35.99 1.20 -8.31
N MET A 171 35.46 0.45 -7.34
CA MET A 171 36.24 -0.12 -6.25
C MET A 171 37.04 -1.32 -6.77
N ASN A 172 38.34 -1.36 -6.46
CA ASN A 172 39.24 -2.39 -6.97
C ASN A 172 38.85 -3.78 -6.43
N GLN A 173 38.24 -4.60 -7.29
CA GLN A 173 37.80 -5.95 -6.99
C GLN A 173 38.95 -6.87 -6.54
N ASN A 174 40.21 -6.57 -6.88
CA ASN A 174 41.37 -7.37 -6.43
C ASN A 174 41.69 -7.23 -4.93
N ILE A 175 40.98 -6.38 -4.18
CA ILE A 175 41.01 -6.35 -2.70
C ILE A 175 40.09 -7.44 -2.11
N ILE A 176 39.10 -7.89 -2.87
CA ILE A 176 38.15 -8.94 -2.53
C ILE A 176 38.62 -10.19 -3.28
N SER A 177 39.21 -11.14 -2.56
CA SER A 177 39.83 -12.34 -3.12
C SER A 177 39.01 -12.99 -4.25
N GLU A 178 39.69 -13.25 -5.38
CA GLU A 178 39.23 -14.12 -6.47
C GLU A 178 38.62 -15.41 -5.92
N ASN A 179 37.59 -15.94 -6.60
CA ASN A 179 37.55 -17.38 -6.85
C ASN A 179 36.69 -17.75 -8.07
N LEU A 180 37.27 -18.67 -8.84
CA LEU A 180 36.83 -19.37 -10.05
C LEU A 180 35.36 -19.84 -9.97
N ILE A 181 34.76 -20.13 -11.12
CA ILE A 181 33.49 -20.89 -11.21
C ILE A 181 33.65 -22.13 -10.32
N THR A 182 32.93 -22.15 -9.20
CA THR A 182 33.03 -23.22 -8.20
C THR A 182 31.81 -24.09 -8.38
N ILE A 183 32.01 -25.35 -8.74
CA ILE A 183 30.95 -26.35 -8.62
C ILE A 183 30.78 -26.56 -7.12
N ASN A 184 29.70 -26.00 -6.56
CA ASN A 184 29.44 -26.14 -5.13
C ASN A 184 28.90 -27.54 -4.86
N ASP A 185 29.71 -28.39 -4.22
CA ASP A 185 29.22 -29.67 -3.72
C ASP A 185 28.16 -29.43 -2.64
N LYS A 186 27.04 -30.18 -2.70
CA LYS A 186 26.06 -30.24 -1.61
C LYS A 186 26.70 -30.97 -0.42
N ILE A 187 27.37 -30.21 0.45
CA ILE A 187 27.98 -30.74 1.68
C ILE A 187 26.90 -30.83 2.76
N SER A 188 26.71 -32.03 3.32
CA SER A 188 25.78 -32.24 4.44
C SER A 188 26.11 -31.28 5.60
N GLY A 189 25.07 -30.63 6.15
CA GLY A 189 25.21 -29.66 7.24
C GLY A 189 25.66 -28.26 6.80
N LYS A 190 25.69 -27.95 5.50
CA LYS A 190 25.83 -26.57 4.98
C LYS A 190 24.61 -26.17 4.15
N LEU A 191 24.04 -25.01 4.44
CA LEU A 191 22.89 -24.46 3.72
C LEU A 191 23.32 -23.76 2.42
N ASN A 192 24.46 -23.07 2.41
CA ASN A 192 24.95 -22.22 1.31
C ASN A 192 23.94 -21.13 0.86
N LYS A 193 22.98 -20.77 1.72
CA LYS A 193 22.03 -19.67 1.53
C LYS A 193 22.08 -18.76 2.78
N PRO A 194 22.91 -17.71 2.79
CA PRO A 194 22.98 -16.84 3.95
C PRO A 194 21.64 -16.15 4.21
N ILE A 195 21.15 -16.18 5.44
CA ILE A 195 19.88 -15.53 5.81
C ILE A 195 20.01 -14.00 5.65
N ILE A 196 21.15 -13.42 6.03
CA ILE A 196 21.43 -11.99 5.77
C ILE A 196 22.02 -11.85 4.38
N VAL A 197 21.36 -11.08 3.53
CA VAL A 197 21.75 -10.91 2.13
C VAL A 197 22.46 -9.57 1.94
N GLN A 198 23.76 -9.62 1.59
CA GLN A 198 24.61 -8.46 1.28
C GLN A 198 25.60 -8.83 0.16
N ASN A 199 26.01 -7.86 -0.67
CA ASN A 199 27.01 -8.06 -1.74
C ASN A 199 26.76 -9.30 -2.63
N VAL A 200 25.53 -9.49 -3.11
CA VAL A 200 25.16 -10.70 -3.88
C VAL A 200 25.25 -10.55 -5.39
N THR A 201 25.65 -9.38 -5.91
CA THR A 201 25.70 -9.08 -7.34
C THR A 201 26.52 -10.11 -8.11
N GLU A 202 27.74 -10.42 -7.66
CA GLU A 202 28.59 -11.43 -8.32
C GLU A 202 27.98 -12.84 -8.29
N THR A 203 27.42 -13.23 -7.14
CA THR A 203 26.78 -14.55 -6.99
C THR A 203 25.52 -14.67 -7.85
N ASN A 204 24.74 -13.59 -7.97
CA ASN A 204 23.59 -13.53 -8.87
C ASN A 204 24.03 -13.56 -10.33
N ILE A 205 25.08 -12.84 -10.72
CA ILE A 205 25.64 -12.90 -12.08
C ILE A 205 26.08 -14.32 -12.43
N LYS A 206 26.77 -15.02 -11.52
CA LYS A 206 27.18 -16.42 -11.73
C LYS A 206 25.96 -17.31 -11.99
N TRP A 207 24.95 -17.25 -11.12
CA TRP A 207 23.70 -18.00 -11.27
C TRP A 207 22.92 -17.63 -12.55
N LEU A 208 22.88 -16.35 -12.93
CA LEU A 208 22.27 -15.91 -14.19
C LEU A 208 22.98 -16.48 -15.41
N LEU A 209 24.31 -16.56 -15.38
CA LEU A 209 25.08 -17.19 -16.45
C LEU A 209 24.75 -18.68 -16.54
N ASP A 210 24.60 -19.38 -15.41
CA ASP A 210 24.19 -20.79 -15.39
C ASP A 210 22.80 -20.96 -16.04
N ILE A 211 21.79 -20.17 -15.64
CA ILE A 211 20.46 -20.19 -16.26
C ILE A 211 20.51 -19.93 -17.77
N ILE A 212 21.35 -18.98 -18.21
CA ILE A 212 21.48 -18.66 -19.64
C ILE A 212 22.15 -19.80 -20.40
N VAL A 213 23.12 -20.48 -19.81
CA VAL A 213 23.77 -21.64 -20.40
C VAL A 213 22.79 -22.81 -20.48
N ASP A 214 22.09 -23.13 -19.38
CA ASP A 214 21.13 -24.23 -19.29
C ASP A 214 19.91 -24.05 -20.21
N SER A 215 19.55 -22.81 -20.51
CA SER A 215 18.47 -22.48 -21.47
C SER A 215 18.88 -22.57 -22.95
N ARG A 216 20.11 -22.98 -23.28
CA ARG A 216 20.60 -23.11 -24.66
C ARG A 216 20.80 -24.58 -25.05
N ALA A 217 20.59 -24.85 -26.34
CA ALA A 217 20.77 -26.18 -26.91
C ALA A 217 22.13 -26.30 -27.61
N ASP A 218 22.84 -27.40 -27.35
CA ASP A 218 24.00 -27.79 -28.17
C ASP A 218 23.53 -28.42 -29.49
N LEU A 219 24.26 -28.14 -30.57
CA LEU A 219 23.93 -28.62 -31.91
C LEU A 219 24.90 -29.73 -32.32
N ILE A 220 24.34 -30.89 -32.67
CA ILE A 220 25.07 -32.01 -33.26
C ILE A 220 24.77 -32.09 -34.75
N GLN A 221 25.82 -32.27 -35.54
CA GLN A 221 25.69 -32.51 -36.97
C GLN A 221 25.25 -33.96 -37.22
N SER A 222 24.13 -34.16 -37.92
CA SER A 222 23.64 -35.50 -38.27
C SER A 222 24.44 -36.09 -39.43
N ASP A 223 24.68 -37.41 -39.40
CA ASP A 223 25.40 -38.17 -40.44
C ASP A 223 24.81 -38.01 -41.86
N LEU A 224 23.52 -37.67 -41.97
CA LEU A 224 22.79 -37.49 -43.22
C LEU A 224 22.79 -36.02 -43.73
N GLY A 225 23.49 -35.12 -43.04
CA GLY A 225 23.48 -33.67 -43.30
C GLY A 225 22.29 -32.98 -42.65
N GLY A 226 22.57 -32.10 -41.68
CA GLY A 226 21.57 -31.43 -40.84
C GLY A 226 22.13 -31.16 -39.45
N TRP A 227 21.47 -30.30 -38.67
CA TRP A 227 21.81 -30.02 -37.27
C TRP A 227 20.62 -30.38 -36.40
N ASN A 228 20.84 -31.24 -35.40
CA ASN A 228 19.86 -31.59 -34.38
C ASN A 228 20.34 -31.09 -33.01
N SER A 229 19.43 -30.87 -32.06
CA SER A 229 19.83 -30.59 -30.68
C SER A 229 20.30 -31.86 -30.00
N GLU A 230 21.37 -31.76 -29.20
CA GLU A 230 21.84 -32.87 -28.35
C GLU A 230 20.88 -33.13 -27.19
N GLN A 231 20.37 -32.06 -26.57
CA GLN A 231 19.45 -32.15 -25.44
C GLN A 231 17.98 -32.20 -25.88
N ASP A 232 17.11 -32.67 -24.97
CA ASP A 232 15.66 -32.64 -25.14
C ASP A 232 15.14 -31.18 -25.18
N LEU A 233 14.53 -30.83 -26.31
CA LEU A 233 13.95 -29.50 -26.55
C LEU A 233 12.86 -29.15 -25.55
N ASN A 234 12.15 -30.13 -24.96
CA ASN A 234 11.14 -29.85 -23.94
C ASN A 234 11.77 -29.35 -22.64
N ASN A 235 12.88 -29.95 -22.20
CA ASN A 235 13.60 -29.52 -21.00
C ASN A 235 14.23 -28.14 -21.21
N ILE A 236 14.85 -27.89 -22.37
CA ILE A 236 15.40 -26.58 -22.72
C ILE A 236 14.30 -25.52 -22.73
N ARG A 237 13.11 -25.85 -23.25
CA ARG A 237 11.96 -24.94 -23.24
C ARG A 237 11.54 -24.58 -21.81
N LEU A 238 11.56 -25.53 -20.87
CA LEU A 238 11.24 -25.28 -19.47
C LEU A 238 12.30 -24.38 -18.79
N LEU A 239 13.59 -24.67 -19.01
CA LEU A 239 14.69 -23.85 -18.48
C LEU A 239 14.72 -22.44 -19.07
N LYS A 240 14.27 -22.28 -20.32
CA LYS A 240 14.03 -20.97 -20.94
C LYS A 240 12.99 -20.14 -20.19
N ILE A 241 11.96 -20.76 -19.61
CA ILE A 241 10.95 -20.03 -18.82
C ILE A 241 11.59 -19.44 -17.56
N ALA A 242 12.47 -20.18 -16.88
CA ALA A 242 13.19 -19.64 -15.73
C ALA A 242 14.00 -18.38 -16.08
N ARG A 243 14.67 -18.39 -17.24
CA ARG A 243 15.33 -17.22 -17.79
C ARG A 243 14.35 -16.08 -18.09
N GLU A 244 13.24 -16.37 -18.77
CA GLU A 244 12.22 -15.38 -19.14
C GLU A 244 11.60 -14.71 -17.92
N ASN A 245 11.38 -15.44 -16.84
CA ASN A 245 10.89 -14.90 -15.57
C ASN A 245 11.84 -13.84 -14.98
N VAL A 246 13.15 -14.09 -15.03
CA VAL A 246 14.15 -13.14 -14.52
C VAL A 246 14.33 -11.95 -15.49
N GLU A 247 14.21 -12.18 -16.80
CA GLU A 247 14.13 -11.11 -17.81
C GLU A 247 12.89 -10.22 -17.59
N GLU A 248 11.75 -10.80 -17.21
CA GLU A 248 10.51 -10.07 -16.92
C GLU A 248 10.65 -9.18 -15.67
N ILE A 249 11.27 -9.69 -14.61
CA ILE A 249 11.58 -8.88 -13.41
C ILE A 249 12.44 -7.68 -13.78
N LEU A 250 13.51 -7.90 -14.55
CA LEU A 250 14.36 -6.79 -14.98
C LEU A 250 13.62 -5.83 -15.91
N SER A 251 12.73 -6.35 -16.76
CA SER A 251 11.92 -5.54 -17.67
C SER A 251 10.99 -4.58 -16.91
N GLU A 252 10.37 -5.05 -15.83
CA GLU A 252 9.54 -4.22 -14.95
C GLU A 252 10.40 -3.16 -14.24
N ILE A 253 11.61 -3.51 -13.78
CA ILE A 253 12.53 -2.58 -13.11
C ILE A 253 12.98 -1.45 -14.04
N VAL A 254 13.41 -1.79 -15.26
CA VAL A 254 13.93 -0.82 -16.25
C VAL A 254 12.79 -0.15 -17.05
N LYS A 255 11.54 -0.57 -16.84
CA LYS A 255 10.34 -0.11 -17.56
C LYS A 255 10.46 -0.25 -19.09
N LYS A 256 11.16 -1.29 -19.55
CA LYS A 256 11.38 -1.63 -20.96
C LYS A 256 11.37 -3.14 -21.14
N ASP A 257 10.91 -3.62 -22.29
CA ASP A 257 10.97 -5.04 -22.62
C ASP A 257 12.40 -5.46 -22.96
N VAL A 258 13.06 -6.16 -22.04
CA VAL A 258 14.47 -6.52 -22.17
C VAL A 258 14.70 -8.03 -22.22
N LYS A 259 15.85 -8.41 -22.78
CA LYS A 259 16.37 -9.78 -22.76
C LYS A 259 17.85 -9.81 -22.45
N PHE A 260 18.33 -10.93 -21.92
CA PHE A 260 19.74 -11.12 -21.63
C PHE A 260 20.54 -11.47 -22.90
N GLY A 261 21.57 -10.68 -23.16
CA GLY A 261 22.55 -10.95 -24.19
C GLY A 261 23.87 -11.42 -23.62
N LEU A 262 24.60 -12.21 -24.41
CA LEU A 262 25.98 -12.60 -24.12
C LEU A 262 26.90 -12.13 -25.22
N ASN A 263 27.92 -11.36 -24.85
CA ASN A 263 29.02 -11.01 -25.74
C ASN A 263 30.03 -12.16 -25.84
N TRP A 264 30.97 -12.03 -26.78
CA TRP A 264 32.07 -12.99 -26.95
C TRP A 264 32.96 -13.06 -25.71
N ARG A 265 33.66 -14.19 -25.53
CA ARG A 265 34.47 -14.47 -24.34
C ARG A 265 35.61 -13.47 -24.09
N ASN A 266 36.04 -12.74 -25.13
CA ASN A 266 37.08 -11.71 -25.04
C ASN A 266 36.58 -10.35 -24.52
N SER A 267 35.27 -10.20 -24.24
CA SER A 267 34.67 -8.93 -23.80
C SER A 267 34.77 -8.66 -22.28
N GLY A 268 35.50 -9.48 -21.52
CA GLY A 268 35.74 -9.26 -20.09
C GLY A 268 34.46 -9.11 -19.26
N GLY A 269 34.40 -8.09 -18.40
CA GLY A 269 33.22 -7.77 -17.56
C GLY A 269 31.94 -7.46 -18.33
N SER A 270 32.03 -7.09 -19.62
CA SER A 270 30.88 -6.88 -20.51
C SER A 270 30.38 -8.17 -21.17
N ARG A 271 30.71 -9.35 -20.62
CA ARG A 271 30.22 -10.63 -21.15
C ARG A 271 28.70 -10.75 -21.05
N PHE A 272 28.10 -10.23 -19.98
CA PHE A 272 26.65 -10.17 -19.81
C PHE A 272 26.15 -8.77 -20.10
N ASN A 273 25.16 -8.65 -20.98
CA ASN A 273 24.54 -7.37 -21.33
C ASN A 273 23.01 -7.51 -21.41
N ILE A 274 22.32 -6.37 -21.45
CA ILE A 274 20.86 -6.31 -21.54
C ILE A 274 20.49 -5.63 -22.85
N ILE A 275 19.65 -6.30 -23.62
CA ILE A 275 19.26 -5.92 -24.97
C ILE A 275 17.76 -5.62 -24.98
N ASP A 276 17.37 -4.59 -25.72
CA ASP A 276 15.95 -4.34 -26.03
C ASP A 276 15.39 -5.49 -26.87
N ARG A 277 14.27 -6.07 -26.45
CA ARG A 277 13.69 -7.21 -27.18
C ARG A 277 13.12 -6.78 -28.54
N SER A 278 12.65 -5.54 -28.68
CA SER A 278 12.01 -5.01 -29.88
C SER A 278 13.01 -4.55 -30.95
N THR A 279 14.03 -3.77 -30.56
CA THR A 279 15.03 -3.21 -31.49
C THR A 279 16.27 -4.09 -31.62
N ASN A 280 16.44 -5.07 -30.73
CA ASN A 280 17.63 -5.90 -30.60
C ASN A 280 18.93 -5.08 -30.37
N SER A 281 18.81 -3.83 -29.90
CA SER A 281 19.94 -2.97 -29.55
C SER A 281 20.32 -3.14 -28.09
N MET A 282 21.63 -3.11 -27.79
CA MET A 282 22.13 -3.10 -26.42
C MET A 282 21.68 -1.82 -25.72
N ILE A 283 21.03 -1.96 -24.56
CA ILE A 283 20.61 -0.84 -23.71
C ILE A 283 21.63 -0.66 -22.59
N ILE A 284 22.02 -1.75 -21.94
CA ILE A 284 22.90 -1.73 -20.77
C ILE A 284 24.08 -2.69 -21.02
N PRO A 285 25.33 -2.19 -20.98
CA PRO A 285 26.51 -2.99 -21.33
C PRO A 285 26.91 -4.00 -20.24
N THR A 286 26.63 -3.70 -18.97
CA THR A 286 26.91 -4.53 -17.78
C THR A 286 25.84 -4.29 -16.71
N LEU A 287 25.59 -5.25 -15.82
CA LEU A 287 24.66 -5.03 -14.70
C LEU A 287 25.08 -3.86 -13.80
N ASP A 288 26.38 -3.58 -13.73
CA ASP A 288 26.94 -2.45 -12.98
C ASP A 288 26.55 -1.07 -13.54
N ALA A 289 26.04 -1.00 -14.77
CA ALA A 289 25.54 0.22 -15.37
C ALA A 289 24.08 0.53 -15.00
N LEU A 290 23.41 -0.34 -14.21
CA LEU A 290 22.13 -0.03 -13.58
C LEU A 290 22.31 1.02 -12.48
N SER A 291 21.26 1.80 -12.21
CA SER A 291 21.25 2.65 -11.01
C SER A 291 21.31 1.80 -9.74
N THR A 292 21.80 2.37 -8.64
CA THR A 292 21.90 1.65 -7.36
C THR A 292 20.55 1.09 -6.89
N GLY A 293 19.45 1.82 -7.12
CA GLY A 293 18.10 1.35 -6.78
C GLY A 293 17.63 0.19 -7.67
N GLU A 294 17.87 0.26 -8.98
CA GLU A 294 17.51 -0.82 -9.91
C GLU A 294 18.31 -2.09 -9.64
N SER A 295 19.62 -1.96 -9.43
CA SER A 295 20.49 -3.10 -9.09
C SER A 295 20.07 -3.75 -7.78
N ALA A 296 19.79 -2.94 -6.74
CA ALA A 296 19.35 -3.45 -5.44
C ALA A 296 18.03 -4.23 -5.55
N LEU A 297 17.04 -3.73 -6.30
CA LEU A 297 15.78 -4.45 -6.54
C LEU A 297 16.02 -5.74 -7.33
N PHE A 298 16.80 -5.65 -8.41
CA PHE A 298 17.07 -6.81 -9.24
C PHE A 298 17.77 -7.90 -8.44
N ASN A 299 18.77 -7.55 -7.64
CA ASN A 299 19.50 -8.47 -6.79
C ASN A 299 18.63 -9.06 -5.67
N MET A 300 17.73 -8.27 -5.10
CA MET A 300 16.78 -8.75 -4.08
C MET A 300 15.86 -9.83 -4.65
N PHE A 301 15.14 -9.54 -5.73
CA PHE A 301 14.19 -10.49 -6.32
C PHE A 301 14.90 -11.67 -7.01
N SER A 302 16.06 -11.45 -7.63
CA SER A 302 16.89 -12.54 -8.17
C SER A 302 17.37 -13.49 -7.07
N THR A 303 17.70 -12.96 -5.88
CA THR A 303 18.10 -13.80 -4.73
C THR A 303 16.93 -14.67 -4.25
N ILE A 304 15.71 -14.13 -4.20
CA ILE A 304 14.51 -14.88 -3.82
C ILE A 304 14.31 -16.07 -4.77
N ILE A 305 14.45 -15.84 -6.08
CA ILE A 305 14.35 -16.91 -7.09
C ILE A 305 15.48 -17.92 -6.93
N ARG A 306 16.74 -17.45 -6.89
CA ARG A 306 17.93 -18.29 -6.74
C ARG A 306 17.84 -19.21 -5.53
N TYR A 307 17.37 -18.71 -4.39
CA TYR A 307 17.25 -19.51 -3.18
C TYR A 307 16.22 -20.63 -3.32
N SER A 308 15.11 -20.38 -4.01
CA SER A 308 14.14 -21.42 -4.32
C SER A 308 14.66 -22.41 -5.35
N ASP A 309 15.37 -21.92 -6.37
CA ASP A 309 15.98 -22.71 -7.46
C ASP A 309 17.01 -23.74 -6.94
N TYR A 310 17.82 -23.37 -5.94
CA TYR A 310 18.77 -24.29 -5.29
C TYR A 310 18.09 -25.47 -4.56
N GLY A 311 16.86 -25.28 -4.09
CA GLY A 311 16.05 -26.34 -3.50
C GLY A 311 15.39 -27.19 -4.58
N ASP A 312 14.63 -26.53 -5.47
CA ASP A 312 13.92 -27.15 -6.58
C ASP A 312 13.95 -26.23 -7.81
N ILE A 313 14.56 -26.72 -8.89
CA ILE A 313 14.70 -26.01 -10.17
C ILE A 313 13.35 -25.64 -10.78
N ASN A 314 12.27 -26.35 -10.45
CA ASN A 314 10.93 -26.01 -10.94
C ASN A 314 10.42 -24.69 -10.36
N LYS A 315 10.94 -24.24 -9.21
CA LYS A 315 10.51 -22.98 -8.58
C LYS A 315 11.02 -21.75 -9.32
N SER A 316 12.11 -21.83 -10.07
CA SER A 316 12.52 -20.72 -10.95
C SER A 316 11.66 -20.61 -12.21
N ILE A 317 10.98 -21.70 -12.59
CA ILE A 317 10.01 -21.74 -13.70
C ILE A 317 8.66 -21.16 -13.29
N LYS A 318 8.24 -21.38 -12.05
CA LYS A 318 6.93 -20.92 -11.53
C LYS A 318 7.08 -20.03 -10.31
N LEU A 319 7.18 -18.73 -10.54
CA LEU A 319 7.37 -17.74 -9.47
C LEU A 319 6.25 -17.74 -8.43
N ASN A 320 5.04 -18.13 -8.81
CA ASN A 320 3.88 -18.22 -7.91
C ASN A 320 3.91 -19.42 -6.95
N GLU A 321 4.81 -20.39 -7.16
CA GLU A 321 5.05 -21.54 -6.29
C GLU A 321 6.24 -21.33 -5.33
N ILE A 322 6.94 -20.20 -5.45
CA ILE A 322 8.01 -19.83 -4.52
C ILE A 322 7.42 -19.52 -3.15
N GLU A 323 7.94 -20.20 -2.12
CA GLU A 323 7.52 -20.09 -0.73
C GLU A 323 8.68 -19.64 0.15
N GLY A 324 8.36 -18.95 1.24
CA GLY A 324 9.33 -18.57 2.26
C GLY A 324 8.97 -17.29 3.00
N ILE A 325 9.90 -16.80 3.81
CA ILE A 325 9.76 -15.56 4.58
C ILE A 325 10.85 -14.60 4.12
N VAL A 326 10.44 -13.46 3.58
CA VAL A 326 11.34 -12.42 3.08
C VAL A 326 11.15 -11.16 3.90
N ILE A 327 12.21 -10.78 4.62
CA ILE A 327 12.23 -9.65 5.52
C ILE A 327 13.05 -8.54 4.86
N ILE A 328 12.49 -7.34 4.73
CA ILE A 328 13.17 -6.22 4.06
C ILE A 328 13.09 -4.99 4.97
N ASP A 329 14.26 -4.49 5.39
CA ASP A 329 14.34 -3.24 6.13
C ASP A 329 14.57 -2.07 5.15
N GLU A 330 13.78 -1.01 5.31
CA GLU A 330 13.75 0.19 4.47
C GLU A 330 13.69 -0.15 2.98
N ILE A 331 12.59 -0.79 2.56
CA ILE A 331 12.44 -1.26 1.17
C ILE A 331 12.55 -0.14 0.15
N ASP A 332 12.16 1.08 0.54
CA ASP A 332 12.15 2.28 -0.28
C ASP A 332 13.52 2.99 -0.38
N LEU A 333 14.52 2.55 0.40
CA LEU A 333 15.86 3.14 0.41
C LEU A 333 16.50 3.11 -0.98
N HIS A 334 17.00 4.26 -1.43
CA HIS A 334 17.63 4.50 -2.74
C HIS A 334 16.73 4.24 -3.97
N LEU A 335 15.41 4.10 -3.80
CA LEU A 335 14.47 3.95 -4.91
C LEU A 335 13.92 5.29 -5.38
N HIS A 336 13.77 5.46 -6.69
CA HIS A 336 13.04 6.60 -7.26
C HIS A 336 11.53 6.47 -7.00
N SER A 337 10.84 7.60 -6.85
CA SER A 337 9.39 7.68 -6.58
C SER A 337 8.53 6.81 -7.50
N SER A 338 8.83 6.81 -8.81
CA SER A 338 8.09 6.01 -9.79
C SER A 338 8.33 4.49 -9.66
N ILE A 339 9.45 4.07 -9.06
CA ILE A 339 9.73 2.66 -8.78
C ILE A 339 9.02 2.24 -7.49
N GLN A 340 9.03 3.11 -6.48
CA GLN A 340 8.34 2.88 -5.20
C GLN A 340 6.82 2.69 -5.39
N CYS A 341 6.20 3.56 -6.20
CA CYS A 341 4.75 3.53 -6.42
C CYS A 341 4.31 2.43 -7.40
N ASP A 342 5.02 2.23 -8.52
CA ASP A 342 4.52 1.37 -9.59
C ASP A 342 5.15 -0.03 -9.60
N VAL A 343 6.49 -0.09 -9.52
CA VAL A 343 7.26 -1.29 -9.85
C VAL A 343 7.33 -2.24 -8.66
N LEU A 344 7.69 -1.70 -7.49
CA LEU A 344 7.94 -2.51 -6.31
C LEU A 344 6.69 -3.33 -5.87
N PRO A 345 5.47 -2.75 -5.81
CA PRO A 345 4.27 -3.54 -5.49
C PRO A 345 3.97 -4.64 -6.53
N LYS A 346 4.22 -4.40 -7.82
CA LYS A 346 4.04 -5.44 -8.86
C LYS A 346 5.02 -6.58 -8.70
N LEU A 347 6.28 -6.27 -8.36
CA LEU A 347 7.29 -7.31 -8.10
C LEU A 347 6.90 -8.16 -6.89
N ILE A 348 6.43 -7.56 -5.78
CA ILE A 348 5.93 -8.31 -4.61
C ILE A 348 4.76 -9.22 -5.03
N LYS A 349 3.83 -8.72 -5.85
CA LYS A 349 2.66 -9.50 -6.32
C LYS A 349 3.01 -10.73 -7.16
N LYS A 350 4.20 -10.79 -7.77
CA LYS A 350 4.68 -11.97 -8.50
C LYS A 350 5.00 -13.17 -7.59
N PHE A 351 5.13 -12.95 -6.28
CA PHE A 351 5.49 -13.99 -5.29
C PHE A 351 4.39 -14.14 -4.22
N PRO A 352 3.15 -14.56 -4.59
CA PRO A 352 2.01 -14.60 -3.68
C PRO A 352 2.21 -15.52 -2.46
N LYS A 353 2.99 -16.61 -2.58
CA LYS A 353 3.23 -17.55 -1.48
C LYS A 353 4.45 -17.19 -0.62
N VAL A 354 5.09 -16.05 -0.87
CA VAL A 354 6.15 -15.50 -0.02
C VAL A 354 5.54 -14.57 1.00
N GLN A 355 5.84 -14.79 2.27
CA GLN A 355 5.46 -13.87 3.33
C GLN A 355 6.45 -12.71 3.40
N PHE A 356 6.03 -11.56 2.88
CA PHE A 356 6.80 -10.33 2.93
C PHE A 356 6.57 -9.60 4.26
N ILE A 357 7.67 -9.31 4.96
CA ILE A 357 7.68 -8.50 6.19
C ILE A 357 8.60 -7.31 5.93
N ILE A 358 8.00 -6.15 5.75
CA ILE A 358 8.65 -4.98 5.17
C ILE A 358 8.61 -3.83 6.15
N THR A 359 9.66 -3.01 6.21
CA THR A 359 9.57 -1.67 6.80
C THR A 359 9.66 -0.62 5.70
N SER A 360 8.88 0.46 5.84
CA SER A 360 8.93 1.58 4.91
C SER A 360 8.64 2.91 5.58
N HIS A 361 9.24 3.96 5.03
CA HIS A 361 8.94 5.35 5.35
C HIS A 361 8.19 6.06 4.22
N SER A 362 8.11 5.47 3.04
CA SER A 362 7.59 6.12 1.85
C SER A 362 6.07 6.01 1.75
N PRO A 363 5.34 7.14 1.77
CA PRO A 363 3.90 7.13 1.50
C PRO A 363 3.60 6.65 0.07
N LEU A 364 4.47 6.95 -0.90
CA LEU A 364 4.29 6.53 -2.29
C LEU A 364 4.26 5.00 -2.43
N PHE A 365 5.07 4.28 -1.66
CA PHE A 365 5.05 2.82 -1.65
C PHE A 365 3.70 2.29 -1.12
N ILE A 366 3.18 2.90 -0.05
CA ILE A 366 1.88 2.51 0.53
C ILE A 366 0.73 2.76 -0.47
N LEU A 367 0.75 3.86 -1.23
CA LEU A 367 -0.24 4.09 -2.31
C LEU A 367 -0.14 3.01 -3.39
N GLY A 368 1.08 2.72 -3.84
CA GLY A 368 1.31 1.66 -4.83
C GLY A 368 0.80 0.30 -4.37
N MET A 369 0.99 -0.03 -3.09
CA MET A 369 0.44 -1.23 -2.48
C MET A 369 -1.10 -1.22 -2.50
N LYS A 370 -1.75 -0.10 -2.13
CA LYS A 370 -3.21 0.07 -2.21
C LYS A 370 -3.73 -0.13 -3.64
N ASP A 371 -3.04 0.41 -4.65
CA ASP A 371 -3.48 0.30 -6.04
C ASP A 371 -3.42 -1.15 -6.56
N ILE A 372 -2.35 -1.87 -6.23
CA ILE A 372 -2.04 -3.21 -6.75
C ILE A 372 -2.69 -4.35 -5.94
N PHE A 373 -2.75 -4.24 -4.62
CA PHE A 373 -3.28 -5.26 -3.70
C PHE A 373 -4.69 -4.98 -3.19
N LYS A 374 -5.20 -3.75 -3.36
CA LYS A 374 -6.43 -3.26 -2.70
C LYS A 374 -6.29 -3.24 -1.17
N GLU A 375 -7.23 -2.61 -0.48
CA GLU A 375 -7.11 -2.35 0.97
C GLU A 375 -7.02 -3.63 1.82
N ASP A 376 -7.63 -4.73 1.36
CA ASP A 376 -7.61 -6.00 2.09
C ASP A 376 -6.40 -6.91 1.78
N GLY A 377 -5.64 -6.62 0.73
CA GLY A 377 -4.58 -7.51 0.24
C GLY A 377 -3.25 -7.41 0.99
N PHE A 378 -3.11 -6.47 1.92
CA PHE A 378 -1.93 -6.27 2.76
C PHE A 378 -2.33 -5.67 4.11
N LYS A 379 -1.40 -5.60 5.08
CA LYS A 379 -1.63 -4.92 6.37
C LYS A 379 -0.51 -3.94 6.69
N ILE A 380 -0.87 -2.86 7.38
CA ILE A 380 0.05 -1.83 7.82
C ILE A 380 -0.02 -1.74 9.33
N TYR A 381 1.11 -1.85 10.01
CA TYR A 381 1.19 -1.69 11.46
C TYR A 381 2.05 -0.48 11.80
N GLU A 382 1.48 0.45 12.56
CA GLU A 382 2.19 1.63 13.05
C GLU A 382 2.99 1.29 14.33
N MET A 383 4.27 1.62 14.32
CA MET A 383 5.17 1.40 15.45
C MET A 383 5.29 2.66 16.30
N PRO A 384 5.35 2.54 17.65
CA PRO A 384 5.63 1.35 18.43
C PRO A 384 4.39 0.57 18.92
N THR A 385 3.18 1.08 18.66
CA THR A 385 1.94 0.54 19.24
C THR A 385 1.52 -0.79 18.64
N GLY A 386 1.87 -1.05 17.38
CA GLY A 386 1.39 -2.21 16.62
C GLY A 386 -0.06 -2.07 16.17
N GLU A 387 -0.60 -0.86 16.15
CA GLU A 387 -1.97 -0.61 15.68
C GLU A 387 -2.05 -0.82 14.16
N ASN A 388 -3.07 -1.55 13.73
CA ASN A 388 -3.35 -1.75 12.32
C ASN A 388 -4.05 -0.50 11.77
N ILE A 389 -3.43 0.14 10.79
CA ILE A 389 -3.91 1.39 10.21
C ILE A 389 -4.23 1.24 8.72
N GLY A 390 -5.14 2.09 8.23
CA GLY A 390 -5.41 2.24 6.81
C GLY A 390 -4.28 2.99 6.08
N PRO A 391 -4.17 2.84 4.74
CA PRO A 391 -3.20 3.58 3.93
C PRO A 391 -3.25 5.09 4.13
N GLU A 392 -4.44 5.67 4.32
CA GLU A 392 -4.64 7.12 4.47
C GLU A 392 -4.42 7.63 5.90
N GLU A 393 -4.35 6.72 6.89
CA GLU A 393 -4.11 7.05 8.30
C GLU A 393 -2.62 7.12 8.64
N PHE A 394 -1.74 6.71 7.71
CA PHE A 394 -0.30 6.75 7.93
C PHE A 394 0.22 8.19 7.98
N SER A 395 0.78 8.59 9.13
CA SER A 395 1.13 9.99 9.44
C SER A 395 2.07 10.68 8.43
N GLU A 396 2.94 9.92 7.75
CA GLU A 396 3.84 10.49 6.74
C GLU A 396 3.09 10.93 5.47
N PHE A 397 1.87 10.43 5.20
CA PHE A 397 1.04 10.95 4.12
C PHE A 397 0.65 12.40 4.34
N GLU A 398 0.12 12.72 5.52
CA GLU A 398 -0.32 14.08 5.84
C GLU A 398 0.86 15.05 5.74
N ARG A 399 2.01 14.70 6.32
CA ARG A 399 3.25 15.49 6.24
C ARG A 399 3.73 15.68 4.82
N SER A 400 3.81 14.60 4.04
CA SER A 400 4.23 14.66 2.64
C SER A 400 3.29 15.55 1.82
N TYR A 401 1.98 15.40 2.03
CA TYR A 401 0.98 16.25 1.40
C TYR A 401 1.13 17.72 1.79
N GLU A 402 1.37 18.04 3.06
CA GLU A 402 1.67 19.41 3.49
C GLU A 402 2.90 20.00 2.80
N TYR A 403 3.96 19.21 2.58
CA TYR A 403 5.11 19.67 1.82
C TYR A 403 4.75 19.94 0.35
N TYR A 404 3.97 19.06 -0.29
CA TYR A 404 3.50 19.26 -1.65
C TYR A 404 2.65 20.53 -1.80
N LYS A 405 1.80 20.85 -0.81
CA LYS A 405 1.01 22.10 -0.79
C LYS A 405 1.88 23.36 -0.83
N ARG A 406 3.10 23.31 -0.29
CA ARG A 406 4.03 24.45 -0.26
C ARG A 406 4.81 24.63 -1.56
N THR A 407 4.63 23.75 -2.54
CA THR A 407 5.35 23.83 -3.82
C THR A 407 4.76 24.89 -4.75
N GLU A 408 5.63 25.49 -5.56
CA GLU A 408 5.22 26.43 -6.62
C GLU A 408 4.36 25.74 -7.68
N LEU A 409 4.56 24.44 -7.91
CA LEU A 409 3.75 23.62 -8.82
C LEU A 409 2.28 23.60 -8.39
N PHE A 410 2.02 23.26 -7.13
CA PHE A 410 0.66 23.30 -6.59
C PHE A 410 0.05 24.71 -6.71
N SER A 411 0.83 25.75 -6.38
CA SER A 411 0.39 27.14 -6.52
C SER A 411 0.09 27.52 -7.98
N LYS A 412 0.85 26.98 -8.93
CA LYS A 412 0.67 27.20 -10.36
C LYS A 412 -0.55 26.46 -10.90
N ASP A 413 -0.78 25.22 -10.50
CA ASP A 413 -1.98 24.46 -10.87
C ASP A 413 -3.24 25.19 -10.40
N ILE A 414 -3.21 25.72 -9.17
CA ILE A 414 -4.27 26.60 -8.66
C ILE A 414 -4.38 27.89 -9.49
N GLN A 415 -3.27 28.54 -9.84
CA GLN A 415 -3.30 29.72 -10.71
C GLN A 415 -3.87 29.43 -12.10
N ASP A 416 -3.56 28.28 -12.69
CA ASP A 416 -4.02 27.93 -14.03
C ASP A 416 -5.52 27.63 -14.03
N ILE A 417 -6.03 27.01 -12.95
CA ILE A 417 -7.47 26.90 -12.67
C ILE A 417 -8.11 28.30 -12.61
N LEU A 418 -7.48 29.25 -11.91
CA LEU A 418 -8.00 30.61 -11.70
C LEU A 418 -7.87 31.55 -12.92
N LYS A 419 -6.83 31.40 -13.76
CA LYS A 419 -6.56 32.27 -14.93
C LYS A 419 -7.44 31.97 -16.14
N SER A 420 -8.06 30.79 -16.19
CA SER A 420 -8.81 30.34 -17.37
C SER A 420 -10.15 31.05 -17.61
N LYS A 421 -10.57 32.01 -16.76
CA LYS A 421 -11.97 32.50 -16.76
C LYS A 421 -12.12 34.03 -16.76
N ASN A 422 -12.88 34.51 -17.76
CA ASN A 422 -13.04 35.90 -18.19
C ASN A 422 -13.83 36.79 -17.20
N GLY A 423 -13.20 37.32 -16.14
CA GLY A 423 -13.80 38.39 -15.32
C GLY A 423 -14.98 38.00 -14.42
N LYS A 424 -15.58 36.82 -14.59
CA LYS A 424 -16.77 36.34 -13.86
C LYS A 424 -16.42 35.85 -12.47
N THR A 425 -17.38 35.94 -11.54
CA THR A 425 -17.23 35.33 -10.21
C THR A 425 -17.24 33.80 -10.33
N LEU A 426 -16.21 33.15 -9.82
CA LEU A 426 -16.05 31.69 -9.87
C LEU A 426 -16.65 31.05 -8.61
N ILE A 427 -17.57 30.09 -8.80
CA ILE A 427 -18.12 29.25 -7.74
C ILE A 427 -17.42 27.89 -7.77
N ILE A 428 -16.88 27.46 -6.63
CA ILE A 428 -16.24 26.15 -6.44
C ILE A 428 -17.00 25.41 -5.35
N THR A 429 -17.50 24.20 -5.63
CA THR A 429 -18.30 23.41 -4.69
C THR A 429 -17.51 22.20 -4.17
N GLU A 430 -17.93 21.67 -3.02
CA GLU A 430 -17.30 20.53 -2.36
C GLU A 430 -17.40 19.23 -3.18
N GLY A 431 -18.58 18.95 -3.75
CA GLY A 431 -18.83 17.75 -4.55
C GLY A 431 -19.09 18.00 -6.03
N LYS A 432 -18.85 16.96 -6.84
CA LYS A 432 -19.09 16.93 -8.30
C LYS A 432 -20.57 17.03 -8.69
N THR A 433 -21.47 16.77 -7.74
CA THR A 433 -22.93 16.84 -7.89
C THR A 433 -23.47 18.25 -7.63
N ASP A 434 -22.77 19.00 -6.80
CA ASP A 434 -23.23 20.25 -6.20
C ASP A 434 -23.31 21.37 -7.23
N TRP A 435 -22.26 21.51 -8.05
CA TRP A 435 -22.24 22.50 -9.11
C TRP A 435 -23.34 22.23 -10.15
N LYS A 436 -23.68 20.95 -10.39
CA LYS A 436 -24.75 20.55 -11.31
C LYS A 436 -26.11 21.01 -10.79
N HIS A 437 -26.41 20.75 -9.52
CA HIS A 437 -27.65 21.20 -8.88
C HIS A 437 -27.77 22.73 -8.85
N MET A 438 -26.70 23.42 -8.46
CA MET A 438 -26.69 24.88 -8.43
C MET A 438 -26.82 25.46 -9.85
N LYS A 439 -26.12 24.92 -10.85
CA LYS A 439 -26.23 25.37 -12.24
C LYS A 439 -27.65 25.18 -12.80
N ALA A 440 -28.28 24.03 -12.54
CA ALA A 440 -29.67 23.78 -12.93
C ALA A 440 -30.63 24.78 -12.26
N GLY A 441 -30.47 24.99 -10.96
CA GLY A 441 -31.28 25.95 -10.21
C GLY A 441 -31.14 27.38 -10.71
N LEU A 442 -29.91 27.83 -11.00
CA LEU A 442 -29.67 29.15 -11.55
C LEU A 442 -30.33 29.34 -12.91
N LEU A 443 -30.21 28.35 -13.81
CA LEU A 443 -30.82 28.41 -15.14
C LEU A 443 -32.34 28.55 -15.04
N LYS A 444 -32.98 27.74 -14.19
CA LYS A 444 -34.44 27.75 -14.04
C LYS A 444 -34.96 28.99 -13.32
N LEU A 445 -34.22 29.52 -12.33
CA LEU A 445 -34.57 30.79 -11.68
C LEU A 445 -34.38 31.98 -12.64
N LYS A 446 -33.38 31.94 -13.53
CA LYS A 446 -33.23 32.92 -14.62
C LYS A 446 -34.39 32.87 -15.60
N GLU A 447 -34.88 31.68 -15.98
CA GLU A 447 -36.09 31.55 -16.81
C GLU A 447 -37.34 32.17 -16.15
N GLN A 448 -37.39 32.18 -14.82
CA GLN A 448 -38.48 32.77 -14.03
C GLN A 448 -38.35 34.29 -13.82
N GLY A 449 -37.32 34.95 -14.38
CA GLY A 449 -37.13 36.40 -14.23
C GLY A 449 -36.21 36.82 -13.07
N LEU A 450 -35.61 35.87 -12.33
CA LEU A 450 -34.78 36.13 -11.15
C LEU A 450 -33.28 36.01 -11.47
N TYR A 451 -32.44 36.79 -10.79
CA TYR A 451 -30.96 36.74 -10.90
C TYR A 451 -30.37 36.89 -12.31
N HIS A 452 -31.06 37.56 -13.25
CA HIS A 452 -30.55 37.79 -14.61
C HIS A 452 -29.17 38.46 -14.64
N ASP A 453 -28.93 39.40 -13.74
CA ASP A 453 -27.70 40.19 -13.64
C ASP A 453 -26.57 39.45 -12.89
N LEU A 454 -26.84 38.24 -12.35
CA LEU A 454 -25.83 37.47 -11.62
C LEU A 454 -24.86 36.78 -12.61
N ASP A 455 -23.68 37.37 -12.76
CA ASP A 455 -22.60 36.89 -13.63
C ASP A 455 -21.62 35.97 -12.87
N ILE A 456 -22.07 34.72 -12.69
CA ILE A 456 -21.33 33.65 -12.01
C ILE A 456 -20.99 32.51 -12.98
N GLU A 457 -19.88 31.84 -12.72
CA GLU A 457 -19.44 30.65 -13.44
C GLU A 457 -19.07 29.55 -12.45
N PHE A 458 -19.43 28.29 -12.73
CA PHE A 458 -19.08 27.16 -11.89
C PHE A 458 -17.77 26.50 -12.36
N LEU A 459 -17.00 25.95 -11.42
CA LEU A 459 -15.94 25.00 -11.76
C LEU A 459 -16.58 23.64 -12.04
N GLU A 460 -16.64 23.26 -13.31
CA GLU A 460 -17.22 21.98 -13.76
C GLU A 460 -16.13 20.90 -13.73
N TYR A 461 -16.36 19.85 -12.95
CA TYR A 461 -15.45 18.72 -12.83
C TYR A 461 -16.22 17.42 -12.60
N GLU A 462 -15.60 16.31 -13.02
CA GLU A 462 -16.10 14.94 -12.89
C GLU A 462 -15.13 14.11 -12.04
N ASN A 463 -14.85 12.86 -12.41
CA ASN A 463 -13.99 11.96 -11.64
C ASN A 463 -12.48 12.28 -11.73
N ASP A 464 -12.08 13.16 -12.65
CA ASP A 464 -10.68 13.49 -12.90
C ASP A 464 -10.08 14.36 -11.78
N ILE A 465 -10.93 15.02 -10.98
CA ILE A 465 -10.53 15.88 -9.87
C ILE A 465 -11.28 15.41 -8.62
N LYS A 466 -10.55 14.80 -7.67
CA LYS A 466 -11.10 14.50 -6.33
C LYS A 466 -11.22 15.82 -5.54
N MET A 467 -12.41 16.41 -5.51
CA MET A 467 -12.75 17.50 -4.58
C MET A 467 -13.35 16.96 -3.27
N GLY A 468 -13.40 17.83 -2.25
CA GLY A 468 -13.93 17.57 -0.90
C GLY A 468 -13.53 18.70 0.05
N TYR A 469 -14.05 18.71 1.29
CA TYR A 469 -13.76 19.74 2.30
C TYR A 469 -12.29 20.17 2.37
N ASN A 470 -11.38 19.20 2.53
CA ASN A 470 -9.95 19.45 2.68
C ASN A 470 -9.35 20.12 1.44
N ASN A 471 -9.78 19.76 0.24
CA ASN A 471 -9.27 20.36 -0.99
C ASN A 471 -9.86 21.76 -1.20
N LEU A 472 -11.14 21.95 -0.89
CA LEU A 472 -11.81 23.23 -1.04
C LEU A 472 -11.27 24.30 -0.06
N ILE A 473 -10.98 23.93 1.19
CA ILE A 473 -10.36 24.85 2.14
C ILE A 473 -8.92 25.19 1.74
N ASN A 474 -8.18 24.24 1.16
CA ASN A 474 -6.84 24.52 0.62
C ASN A 474 -6.91 25.49 -0.56
N ILE A 475 -7.93 25.37 -1.42
CA ILE A 475 -8.18 26.33 -2.50
C ILE A 475 -8.46 27.72 -1.91
N CYS A 476 -9.27 27.83 -0.85
CA CYS A 476 -9.49 29.10 -0.16
C CYS A 476 -8.17 29.73 0.31
N GLU A 477 -7.33 28.96 1.00
CA GLU A 477 -6.05 29.45 1.55
C GLU A 477 -5.01 29.78 0.48
N ALA A 478 -4.93 28.99 -0.59
CA ALA A 478 -3.99 29.21 -1.67
C ALA A 478 -4.44 30.40 -2.53
N ALA A 479 -5.71 30.44 -2.92
CA ALA A 479 -6.28 31.53 -3.70
C ALA A 479 -6.23 32.86 -2.93
N SER A 480 -6.41 32.86 -1.61
CA SER A 480 -6.36 34.12 -0.83
C SER A 480 -4.96 34.72 -0.76
N LYS A 481 -3.90 33.96 -1.04
CA LYS A 481 -2.51 34.46 -1.12
C LYS A 481 -2.16 35.01 -2.50
N LEU A 482 -3.00 34.77 -3.50
CA LEU A 482 -2.80 35.19 -4.89
C LEU A 482 -3.66 36.42 -5.18
N ARG A 483 -3.15 37.34 -6.02
CA ARG A 483 -3.97 38.46 -6.52
C ARG A 483 -4.97 37.91 -7.54
N ASN A 484 -6.24 37.84 -7.16
CA ASN A 484 -7.32 37.42 -8.06
C ASN A 484 -8.05 38.65 -8.62
N ASN A 485 -8.15 38.74 -9.94
CA ASN A 485 -8.94 39.77 -10.59
C ASN A 485 -10.46 39.51 -10.46
N ASN A 486 -10.84 38.25 -10.24
CA ASN A 486 -12.22 37.81 -10.11
C ASN A 486 -12.49 37.38 -8.66
N LYS A 487 -13.76 37.46 -8.23
CA LYS A 487 -14.20 36.85 -6.97
C LYS A 487 -14.25 35.33 -7.08
N VAL A 488 -13.82 34.65 -6.03
CA VAL A 488 -13.89 33.19 -5.88
C VAL A 488 -14.72 32.88 -4.65
N ILE A 489 -15.83 32.18 -4.82
CA ILE A 489 -16.73 31.77 -3.74
C ILE A 489 -16.66 30.24 -3.64
N CYS A 490 -16.16 29.75 -2.51
CA CYS A 490 -16.12 28.33 -2.19
C CYS A 490 -17.33 27.94 -1.35
N VAL A 491 -18.12 26.97 -1.80
CA VAL A 491 -19.38 26.54 -1.17
C VAL A 491 -19.20 25.19 -0.50
N PHE A 492 -19.47 25.15 0.81
CA PHE A 492 -19.33 23.97 1.68
C PHE A 492 -20.68 23.44 2.11
N ASP A 493 -20.78 22.10 2.22
CA ASP A 493 -21.92 21.43 2.85
C ASP A 493 -21.93 21.69 4.38
N ARG A 494 -23.05 21.36 5.05
CA ARG A 494 -23.18 21.54 6.51
C ARG A 494 -22.81 20.30 7.32
N ASP A 495 -22.53 19.18 6.68
CA ASP A 495 -22.17 17.91 7.34
C ASP A 495 -20.76 17.90 7.95
N LEU A 496 -20.11 19.07 8.01
CA LEU A 496 -18.81 19.31 8.61
C LEU A 496 -18.86 19.32 10.15
N SER A 497 -17.71 19.00 10.77
CA SER A 497 -17.54 19.09 12.22
C SER A 497 -17.66 20.55 12.72
N ASP A 498 -18.07 20.75 13.98
CA ASP A 498 -18.15 22.11 14.58
C ASP A 498 -16.81 22.87 14.52
N ARG A 499 -15.68 22.14 14.52
CA ARG A 499 -14.33 22.71 14.36
C ARG A 499 -14.09 23.21 12.94
N ASP A 500 -14.57 22.47 11.95
CA ASP A 500 -14.37 22.75 10.53
C ASP A 500 -15.30 23.85 10.03
N LEU A 501 -16.56 23.88 10.50
CA LEU A 501 -17.47 24.99 10.25
C LEU A 501 -16.87 26.34 10.69
N ARG A 502 -16.24 26.41 11.88
CA ARG A 502 -15.57 27.63 12.37
C ARG A 502 -14.41 28.10 11.50
N LYS A 503 -13.85 27.26 10.64
CA LYS A 503 -12.78 27.68 9.71
C LYS A 503 -13.33 28.35 8.46
N VAL A 504 -14.54 28.00 8.03
CA VAL A 504 -15.12 28.40 6.74
C VAL A 504 -16.26 29.43 6.85
N LYS A 505 -16.73 29.73 8.06
CA LYS A 505 -17.68 30.82 8.32
C LYS A 505 -17.34 31.59 9.60
N ASP A 506 -17.73 32.85 9.69
CA ASP A 506 -17.60 33.62 10.93
C ASP A 506 -18.73 33.30 11.94
N GLU A 507 -18.61 33.77 13.18
CA GLU A 507 -19.57 33.45 14.25
C GLU A 507 -20.99 33.98 13.95
N ASN A 508 -21.09 35.14 13.29
CA ASN A 508 -22.34 35.86 13.05
C ASN A 508 -22.86 35.76 11.60
N THR A 509 -22.15 35.07 10.71
CA THR A 509 -22.50 34.97 9.29
C THR A 509 -22.39 33.52 8.80
N ASN A 510 -22.98 33.24 7.64
CA ASN A 510 -22.84 31.95 6.95
C ASN A 510 -21.65 31.93 5.97
N TYR A 511 -20.77 32.93 6.03
CA TYR A 511 -19.62 33.07 5.13
C TYR A 511 -18.40 33.63 5.86
N LYS A 512 -17.23 33.58 5.23
CA LYS A 512 -15.98 34.15 5.72
C LYS A 512 -15.19 34.76 4.57
N LEU A 513 -14.62 35.93 4.82
CA LEU A 513 -13.75 36.63 3.88
C LEU A 513 -12.29 36.24 4.14
N TRP A 514 -11.62 35.67 3.14
CA TRP A 514 -10.20 35.24 3.24
C TRP A 514 -9.21 36.30 2.75
N GLY A 515 -9.69 37.32 2.03
CA GLY A 515 -8.88 38.34 1.37
C GLY A 515 -8.59 38.00 -0.11
N ASN A 516 -8.09 38.99 -0.86
CA ASN A 516 -7.82 38.89 -2.30
C ASN A 516 -8.98 38.30 -3.13
N ASN A 517 -10.20 38.79 -2.87
CA ASN A 517 -11.45 38.39 -3.54
C ASN A 517 -11.84 36.92 -3.33
N VAL A 518 -11.34 36.27 -2.27
CA VAL A 518 -11.71 34.89 -1.91
C VAL A 518 -12.65 34.86 -0.72
N ILE A 519 -13.75 34.13 -0.88
CA ILE A 519 -14.85 34.00 0.08
C ILE A 519 -15.18 32.52 0.23
N SER A 520 -15.41 32.06 1.46
CA SER A 520 -16.06 30.76 1.70
C SER A 520 -17.47 30.98 2.24
N MET A 521 -18.41 30.11 1.87
CA MET A 521 -19.76 30.10 2.42
C MET A 521 -20.21 28.67 2.72
N VAL A 522 -21.07 28.55 3.73
CA VAL A 522 -21.73 27.29 4.08
C VAL A 522 -23.17 27.38 3.60
N LEU A 523 -23.70 26.28 3.04
CA LEU A 523 -25.07 26.24 2.52
C LEU A 523 -26.09 26.82 3.53
N PRO A 524 -26.90 27.83 3.18
CA PRO A 524 -27.90 28.40 4.07
C PRO A 524 -29.01 27.41 4.38
N LEU A 525 -29.50 27.40 5.62
CA LEU A 525 -30.40 26.36 6.09
C LEU A 525 -31.87 26.68 5.73
N PRO A 526 -32.59 25.81 4.98
CA PRO A 526 -34.02 25.99 4.72
C PRO A 526 -34.86 25.75 5.98
N ASP A 527 -35.96 26.49 6.16
CA ASP A 527 -36.83 26.41 7.35
C ASP A 527 -37.38 25.00 7.61
N ASN A 528 -37.57 24.19 6.56
CA ASN A 528 -38.07 22.82 6.65
C ASN A 528 -36.97 21.77 6.97
N ARG A 529 -35.71 22.17 7.15
CA ARG A 529 -34.54 21.28 7.39
C ARG A 529 -33.79 21.56 8.71
N VAL A 530 -34.37 22.33 9.64
CA VAL A 530 -33.71 22.71 10.91
C VAL A 530 -33.27 21.49 11.73
N GLU A 531 -34.02 20.39 11.68
CA GLU A 531 -33.74 19.16 12.42
C GLU A 531 -32.55 18.35 11.87
N ILE A 532 -32.04 18.69 10.68
CA ILE A 532 -30.97 17.95 10.00
C ILE A 532 -29.74 18.82 9.71
N ASP A 533 -29.59 19.93 10.43
CA ASP A 533 -28.56 20.94 10.22
C ASP A 533 -27.14 20.38 10.10
N LYS A 534 -26.79 19.36 10.88
CA LYS A 534 -25.45 18.73 10.93
C LYS A 534 -25.21 17.62 9.92
N ILE A 535 -26.16 17.31 9.04
CA ILE A 535 -26.02 16.26 8.01
C ILE A 535 -26.50 16.73 6.62
N MET A 536 -26.69 18.04 6.46
CA MET A 536 -27.30 18.62 5.27
C MET A 536 -26.27 18.82 4.15
N CYS A 537 -26.43 18.06 3.08
CA CYS A 537 -25.84 18.29 1.76
C CYS A 537 -26.83 18.95 0.78
N ILE A 538 -26.34 19.37 -0.39
CA ILE A 538 -27.11 20.10 -1.42
C ILE A 538 -28.42 19.42 -1.85
N GLU A 539 -28.52 18.09 -1.87
CA GLU A 539 -29.73 17.38 -2.29
C GLU A 539 -30.92 17.61 -1.33
N HIS A 540 -30.66 17.97 -0.07
CA HIS A 540 -31.73 18.26 0.90
C HIS A 540 -32.48 19.56 0.63
N TYR A 541 -32.05 20.36 -0.35
CA TYR A 541 -32.81 21.51 -0.84
C TYR A 541 -34.06 21.11 -1.59
N TYR A 542 -34.11 19.89 -2.13
CA TYR A 542 -35.33 19.31 -2.68
C TYR A 542 -36.20 18.75 -1.56
N SER A 543 -37.51 18.67 -1.80
CA SER A 543 -38.45 18.03 -0.88
C SER A 543 -38.23 16.52 -0.79
N ASP A 544 -38.71 15.89 0.29
CA ASP A 544 -38.57 14.44 0.49
C ASP A 544 -39.21 13.65 -0.68
N GLU A 545 -40.31 14.14 -1.26
CA GLU A 545 -40.97 13.52 -2.42
C GLU A 545 -40.13 13.65 -3.69
N GLU A 546 -39.50 14.81 -3.92
CA GLU A 546 -38.67 15.04 -5.11
C GLU A 546 -37.39 14.20 -5.08
N ILE A 547 -36.76 14.06 -3.90
CA ILE A 547 -35.59 13.18 -3.71
C ILE A 547 -35.95 11.72 -4.05
N LYS A 548 -37.18 11.30 -3.71
CA LYS A 548 -37.67 9.94 -3.91
C LYS A 548 -38.20 9.67 -5.32
N THR A 549 -38.04 10.61 -6.25
CA THR A 549 -38.47 10.43 -7.65
C THR A 549 -37.75 9.24 -8.29
N PHE A 550 -38.52 8.39 -8.97
CA PHE A 550 -37.98 7.22 -9.66
C PHE A 550 -37.44 7.61 -11.04
N TYR A 551 -36.28 7.07 -11.38
CA TYR A 551 -35.67 7.16 -12.70
C TYR A 551 -35.08 5.81 -13.08
N LYS A 552 -35.50 5.25 -14.22
CA LYS A 552 -35.12 3.91 -14.71
C LYS A 552 -35.26 2.80 -13.64
N GLY A 553 -36.32 2.88 -12.83
CA GLY A 553 -36.60 1.89 -11.78
C GLY A 553 -35.77 2.05 -10.49
N ARG A 554 -34.91 3.07 -10.40
CA ARG A 554 -34.09 3.40 -9.22
C ARG A 554 -34.48 4.74 -8.63
N ARG A 555 -34.19 4.98 -7.35
CA ARG A 555 -34.38 6.29 -6.70
C ARG A 555 -33.34 6.54 -5.61
N LEU A 556 -33.18 7.79 -5.18
CA LEU A 556 -32.49 8.07 -3.92
C LEU A 556 -33.38 7.68 -2.74
N PHE A 557 -32.74 7.26 -1.66
CA PHE A 557 -33.42 6.92 -0.42
C PHE A 557 -33.00 7.87 0.70
N LEU A 558 -33.88 8.03 1.68
CA LEU A 558 -33.56 8.73 2.92
C LEU A 558 -33.24 7.70 3.99
N GLY A 559 -32.24 7.97 4.82
CA GLY A 559 -31.78 7.00 5.82
C GLY A 559 -32.79 6.70 6.92
N ASP A 560 -33.75 7.61 7.18
CA ASP A 560 -34.86 7.38 8.10
C ASP A 560 -35.89 6.38 7.56
N GLU A 561 -35.80 6.02 6.27
CA GLU A 561 -36.55 4.89 5.70
C GLU A 561 -36.02 3.52 6.15
N PHE A 562 -34.85 3.47 6.79
CA PHE A 562 -34.19 2.25 7.23
C PHE A 562 -33.91 2.24 8.74
N ASN A 563 -34.02 1.06 9.34
CA ASN A 563 -33.71 0.84 10.74
C ASN A 563 -32.19 0.97 10.98
N SER A 564 -31.78 1.79 11.96
CA SER A 564 -30.36 2.04 12.27
C SER A 564 -29.55 0.80 12.67
N LYS A 565 -30.18 -0.24 13.24
CA LYS A 565 -29.47 -1.45 13.69
C LYS A 565 -29.40 -2.53 12.61
N LEU A 566 -30.53 -2.72 11.92
CA LEU A 566 -30.70 -3.85 10.99
C LEU A 566 -30.50 -3.45 9.52
N GLY A 567 -30.51 -2.16 9.19
CA GLY A 567 -30.49 -1.69 7.80
C GLY A 567 -31.75 -2.08 7.00
N LEU A 568 -32.77 -2.61 7.67
CA LEU A 568 -34.02 -3.03 7.05
C LEU A 568 -34.92 -1.82 6.82
N HIS A 569 -35.48 -1.73 5.62
CA HIS A 569 -36.48 -0.73 5.29
C HIS A 569 -37.72 -0.90 6.18
N ILE A 570 -38.43 0.19 6.51
CA ILE A 570 -39.59 0.16 7.42
C ILE A 570 -40.67 -0.85 6.99
N LEU A 571 -40.83 -1.06 5.67
CA LEU A 571 -41.80 -2.02 5.11
C LEU A 571 -41.29 -3.47 5.09
N GLY A 572 -40.04 -3.72 5.46
CA GLY A 572 -39.44 -5.05 5.54
C GLY A 572 -39.20 -5.73 4.20
N ASP A 573 -39.11 -4.95 3.11
CA ASP A 573 -38.96 -5.42 1.73
C ASP A 573 -37.56 -5.16 1.14
N LYS A 574 -36.82 -4.21 1.70
CA LYS A 574 -35.50 -3.78 1.22
C LYS A 574 -34.48 -3.76 2.35
N ILE A 575 -33.20 -3.89 2.01
CA ILE A 575 -32.10 -3.79 2.95
C ILE A 575 -31.01 -2.85 2.41
N CYS A 576 -30.52 -1.96 3.26
CA CYS A 576 -29.34 -1.12 3.02
C CYS A 576 -28.13 -1.77 3.70
N GLN A 577 -27.03 -1.94 2.96
CA GLN A 577 -25.80 -2.51 3.52
C GLN A 577 -25.02 -1.50 4.37
N ASP A 578 -25.09 -0.21 4.03
CA ASP A 578 -24.47 0.87 4.81
C ASP A 578 -25.35 1.30 6.00
N LYS A 579 -25.11 0.66 7.14
CA LYS A 579 -25.84 0.91 8.39
C LYS A 579 -25.54 2.29 9.00
N ASN A 580 -24.41 2.90 8.67
CA ASN A 580 -24.00 4.18 9.26
C ASN A 580 -24.90 5.34 8.81
N LYS A 581 -25.48 5.23 7.61
CA LYS A 581 -26.46 6.18 7.07
C LYS A 581 -27.91 5.84 7.41
N CYS A 582 -28.17 4.75 8.13
CA CYS A 582 -29.53 4.35 8.49
C CYS A 582 -30.02 5.00 9.79
N GLY A 583 -31.31 5.33 9.88
CA GLY A 583 -31.97 5.92 11.05
C GLY A 583 -31.81 7.43 11.21
N LYS A 584 -31.22 8.12 10.23
CA LYS A 584 -31.15 9.59 10.12
C LYS A 584 -31.56 9.98 8.71
N LYS A 585 -32.03 11.21 8.50
CA LYS A 585 -32.40 11.74 7.16
C LYS A 585 -31.19 11.98 6.21
N SER A 586 -30.14 11.17 6.28
CA SER A 586 -29.03 11.22 5.34
C SER A 586 -29.42 10.63 3.98
N ILE A 587 -28.82 11.14 2.89
CA ILE A 587 -29.03 10.60 1.55
C ILE A 587 -28.32 9.24 1.39
N ILE A 588 -29.09 8.23 1.00
CA ILE A 588 -28.63 6.90 0.61
C ILE A 588 -28.69 6.81 -0.91
N ASP A 589 -27.55 6.52 -1.52
CA ASP A 589 -27.36 6.42 -2.96
C ASP A 589 -26.82 5.04 -3.37
N SER A 590 -26.50 4.88 -4.65
CA SER A 590 -25.97 3.61 -5.18
C SER A 590 -24.71 3.11 -4.46
N GLY A 591 -23.92 3.99 -3.83
CA GLY A 591 -22.72 3.58 -3.08
C GLY A 591 -23.04 2.80 -1.80
N CYS A 592 -24.22 2.98 -1.23
CA CYS A 592 -24.66 2.34 0.01
C CYS A 592 -25.25 0.93 -0.19
N VAL A 593 -25.43 0.52 -1.44
CA VAL A 593 -26.00 -0.78 -1.87
C VAL A 593 -27.34 -1.08 -1.19
N VAL A 594 -28.43 -0.67 -1.84
CA VAL A 594 -29.79 -0.99 -1.41
C VAL A 594 -30.32 -2.10 -2.28
N CYS A 595 -30.71 -3.23 -1.69
CA CYS A 595 -31.22 -4.38 -2.42
C CYS A 595 -32.64 -4.76 -1.96
N ASP A 596 -33.41 -5.39 -2.84
CA ASP A 596 -34.64 -6.09 -2.46
C ASP A 596 -34.26 -7.39 -1.74
N ILE A 597 -34.93 -7.72 -0.64
CA ILE A 597 -34.67 -8.95 0.13
C ILE A 597 -34.88 -10.21 -0.74
N LYS A 598 -35.75 -10.15 -1.73
CA LYS A 598 -36.01 -11.26 -2.67
C LYS A 598 -34.98 -11.36 -3.78
N ASN A 599 -34.28 -10.27 -4.09
CA ASN A 599 -33.28 -10.22 -5.15
C ASN A 599 -32.05 -9.42 -4.68
N PRO A 600 -31.16 -10.05 -3.89
CA PRO A 600 -30.05 -9.36 -3.23
C PRO A 600 -28.95 -8.90 -4.20
N GLU A 601 -28.96 -9.30 -5.47
CA GLU A 601 -27.93 -8.96 -6.45
C GLU A 601 -28.15 -7.62 -7.17
N ASP A 602 -29.37 -7.06 -7.16
CA ASP A 602 -29.67 -5.81 -7.86
C ASP A 602 -29.74 -4.61 -6.91
N ASN A 603 -28.89 -3.62 -7.17
CA ASN A 603 -28.87 -2.37 -6.43
C ASN A 603 -29.92 -1.41 -7.00
N ILE A 604 -30.94 -1.11 -6.19
CA ILE A 604 -32.08 -0.28 -6.58
C ILE A 604 -31.89 1.20 -6.21
N ALA A 605 -30.79 1.57 -5.56
CA ALA A 605 -30.48 2.97 -5.26
C ALA A 605 -29.88 3.68 -6.49
N LEU A 606 -30.38 4.88 -6.75
CA LEU A 606 -29.86 5.78 -7.78
C LEU A 606 -28.56 6.41 -7.30
N SER A 607 -27.59 6.67 -8.19
CA SER A 607 -26.39 7.40 -7.80
C SER A 607 -26.69 8.89 -7.66
N LYS A 608 -26.01 9.59 -6.73
CA LYS A 608 -26.12 11.06 -6.63
C LYS A 608 -25.75 11.75 -7.95
N ASN A 609 -24.79 11.19 -8.71
CA ASN A 609 -24.37 11.76 -9.99
C ASN A 609 -25.47 11.63 -11.05
N ASP A 610 -26.09 10.46 -11.18
CA ASP A 610 -27.19 10.25 -12.14
C ASP A 610 -28.40 11.14 -11.79
N PHE A 611 -28.68 11.32 -10.50
CA PHE A 611 -29.72 12.24 -10.03
C PHE A 611 -29.39 13.70 -10.43
N ALA A 612 -28.17 14.16 -10.16
CA ALA A 612 -27.71 15.50 -10.51
C ALA A 612 -27.70 15.74 -12.03
N ASP A 613 -27.22 14.78 -12.82
CA ASP A 613 -27.21 14.84 -14.28
C ASP A 613 -28.62 14.85 -14.86
N SER A 614 -29.55 14.09 -14.28
CA SER A 614 -30.94 14.06 -14.75
C SER A 614 -31.64 15.39 -14.52
N ILE A 615 -31.36 16.05 -13.38
CA ILE A 615 -31.86 17.40 -13.09
C ILE A 615 -31.24 18.44 -14.01
N LEU A 616 -29.92 18.41 -14.21
CA LEU A 616 -29.20 19.36 -15.07
C LEU A 616 -29.63 19.27 -16.54
N ASN A 617 -29.85 18.06 -17.05
CA ASN A 617 -30.26 17.83 -18.43
C ASN A 617 -31.77 17.98 -18.67
N GLY A 618 -32.57 18.24 -17.63
CA GLY A 618 -34.01 18.46 -17.75
C GLY A 618 -34.80 17.21 -18.18
N VAL A 619 -34.41 16.03 -17.68
CA VAL A 619 -35.10 14.75 -17.93
C VAL A 619 -36.57 14.84 -17.48
N GLU A 620 -37.48 14.18 -18.23
CA GLU A 620 -38.94 14.36 -18.10
C GLU A 620 -39.46 14.11 -16.68
N GLU A 621 -38.94 13.07 -16.02
CA GLU A 621 -39.28 12.69 -14.64
C GLU A 621 -38.93 13.77 -13.61
N PHE A 622 -37.93 14.61 -13.88
CA PHE A 622 -37.42 15.63 -12.96
C PHE A 622 -37.80 17.07 -13.37
N LYS A 623 -38.58 17.23 -14.45
CA LYS A 623 -38.91 18.54 -15.04
C LYS A 623 -39.69 19.46 -14.09
N ASN A 624 -40.50 18.89 -13.21
CA ASN A 624 -41.36 19.63 -12.29
C ASN A 624 -40.74 19.91 -10.92
N ILE A 625 -39.45 19.60 -10.73
CA ILE A 625 -38.75 19.90 -9.48
C ILE A 625 -38.72 21.40 -9.20
N SER A 626 -38.98 21.74 -7.94
CA SER A 626 -38.92 23.07 -7.36
C SER A 626 -37.49 23.46 -6.98
N PHE A 627 -37.13 24.71 -7.29
CA PHE A 627 -35.85 25.32 -6.91
C PHE A 627 -36.04 26.46 -5.90
N GLU A 628 -37.17 26.50 -5.19
CA GLU A 628 -37.49 27.60 -4.28
C GLU A 628 -36.46 27.74 -3.15
N ASN A 629 -36.03 26.64 -2.54
CA ASN A 629 -35.03 26.65 -1.48
C ASN A 629 -33.65 27.13 -1.99
N PHE A 630 -33.34 26.96 -3.28
CA PHE A 630 -32.08 27.42 -3.86
C PHE A 630 -31.99 28.96 -3.91
N LYS A 631 -33.12 29.68 -3.82
CA LYS A 631 -33.11 31.15 -3.69
C LYS A 631 -32.27 31.60 -2.48
N LEU A 632 -32.33 30.89 -1.36
CA LEU A 632 -31.51 31.18 -0.17
C LEU A 632 -30.01 31.19 -0.50
N VAL A 633 -29.56 30.29 -1.36
CA VAL A 633 -28.17 30.19 -1.80
C VAL A 633 -27.82 31.36 -2.72
N PHE A 634 -28.67 31.64 -3.72
CA PHE A 634 -28.40 32.69 -4.71
C PHE A 634 -28.56 34.11 -4.16
N ASP A 635 -29.45 34.33 -3.19
CA ASP A 635 -29.56 35.59 -2.45
C ASP A 635 -28.26 35.88 -1.71
N LEU A 636 -27.71 34.87 -1.02
CA LEU A 636 -26.43 34.99 -0.34
C LEU A 636 -25.29 35.23 -1.34
N ILE A 637 -25.23 34.49 -2.45
CA ILE A 637 -24.22 34.71 -3.50
C ILE A 637 -24.35 36.11 -4.08
N GLN A 638 -25.56 36.62 -4.32
CA GLN A 638 -25.77 37.96 -4.86
C GLN A 638 -25.26 39.05 -3.90
N ILE A 639 -25.46 38.88 -2.60
CA ILE A 639 -24.87 39.78 -1.59
C ILE A 639 -23.34 39.75 -1.70
N LEU A 640 -22.73 38.56 -1.72
CA LEU A 640 -21.27 38.39 -1.77
C LEU A 640 -20.64 38.88 -3.09
N VAL A 641 -21.37 38.79 -4.20
CA VAL A 641 -20.93 39.31 -5.50
C VAL A 641 -20.98 40.84 -5.53
N ASN A 642 -21.90 41.47 -4.78
CA ASN A 642 -22.06 42.93 -4.74
C ASN A 642 -21.24 43.63 -3.66
N GLU A 643 -20.84 42.94 -2.57
CA GLU A 643 -19.94 43.44 -1.50
C GLU A 643 -18.47 43.53 -1.95
#